data_AF-A0A4P6AZW6-F1
#
_entry.id   AF-A0A4P6AZW6-F1
#
_cell.length_a   1.000
_cell.length_b   1.000
_cell.length_c   1.000
_cell.angle_alpha   90.00
_cell.angle_beta   90.00
_cell.angle_gamma   90.00
#
_symmetry.space_group_name_H-M   'P 1'
#
loop_
_entity.id
_entity.type
_entity.pdbx_description
1 polymer ?
#
loop_
_entity_poly.entity_id
_entity_poly.type
_entity_poly.pdbx_seq_one_letter_code
_entity_poly.pdbx_strand_id
1 'polypeptide(L)'
;MSTEIKIIEKSLNYVSFLQKGNEPRSHKEALNCLVAFLKAIEKLSRNKERYTIKVGIETPEGKKDVELLENCGFVLHHLYPVILSSPDLNKIEKYFEVTTKFLESIYVSDISKTYIIDFENKNFKELIEESFLISSQGLSAINARIKLCGTGLSSSNDEIFGDENSIRNVFSTYISKALAIFVSKGQFMQAGDFLNELLEAANSSIERSVLVNTIVSHNASYNLRSRAELNELIDEYEEVISDDDLEYLKITVNSEPGGVQVHGFSFGNGTLSKTSTKGKNVVTLIRFSIPSACCNTDQQVINIDERLEIVLSPVSAFWADPMFKIMSGWNIANMGWSHYCDVEPEEGRNYTHILIAIRELYIPDVELNETGYTNIDFSEKEALIGRTYYPHKEFVVQTLLENLIELQKHIEIDRKDININMFSNYFVQHIDEMTGENIHHKLYAITNPDSYSKTLTRFIERLNSVNLNDRFIDIRELILATKIETEKSLKEFVYRCVDLFVKHNIENHGGYKYLWKNDKTGKQVPCREPESQPYIFSHLRAIFDFMGIQISREVESSNGEIDFLVSFTNSQNKLLRLCVELKLAHADKVEEGLTKQLPAYMRGERCKHGIYLVLWYKCELFERPTKYDTLSDLEAQLNKINANKNIFSLIIDCTKPLAPSKLR
;
A
#
# COMPACT_ATOMS: atom_id res chain seq x y z
N MET A 1 -50.40 -18.07 13.73
CA MET A 1 -49.06 -17.50 14.04
C MET A 1 -48.10 -17.88 12.94
N SER A 2 -47.44 -16.91 12.32
CA SER A 2 -46.35 -17.19 11.39
C SER A 2 -45.18 -17.88 12.10
N THR A 3 -44.35 -18.60 11.34
CA THR A 3 -43.14 -19.27 11.86
C THR A 3 -42.21 -18.27 12.55
N GLU A 4 -42.14 -17.04 12.06
CA GLU A 4 -41.30 -15.96 12.56
C GLU A 4 -41.75 -15.46 13.94
N ILE A 5 -43.06 -15.36 14.19
CA ILE A 5 -43.58 -14.96 15.52
C ILE A 5 -43.21 -16.00 16.58
N LYS A 6 -43.27 -17.30 16.24
CA LYS A 6 -42.80 -18.37 17.15
C LYS A 6 -41.31 -18.26 17.48
N ILE A 7 -40.50 -17.81 16.51
CA ILE A 7 -39.06 -17.58 16.72
C ILE A 7 -38.87 -16.42 17.69
N ILE A 8 -39.59 -15.30 17.50
CA ILE A 8 -39.51 -14.14 18.40
C ILE A 8 -39.93 -14.52 19.82
N GLU A 9 -41.04 -15.24 20.00
CA GLU A 9 -41.47 -15.73 21.33
C GLU A 9 -40.40 -16.59 21.98
N LYS A 10 -39.77 -17.50 21.22
CA LYS A 10 -38.67 -18.34 21.73
C LYS A 10 -37.47 -17.49 22.14
N SER A 11 -37.10 -16.48 21.36
CA SER A 11 -36.01 -15.56 21.69
C SER A 11 -36.31 -14.73 22.94
N LEU A 12 -37.56 -14.25 23.11
CA LEU A 12 -37.98 -13.52 24.31
C LEU A 12 -37.96 -14.40 25.57
N ASN A 13 -38.41 -15.65 25.46
CA ASN A 13 -38.32 -16.62 26.55
C ASN A 13 -36.86 -16.88 26.94
N TYR A 14 -35.96 -16.94 25.95
CA TYR A 14 -34.53 -17.09 26.20
C TYR A 14 -33.92 -15.83 26.86
N VAL A 15 -34.28 -14.63 26.43
CA VAL A 15 -33.88 -13.38 27.09
C VAL A 15 -34.37 -13.34 28.53
N SER A 16 -35.62 -13.71 28.81
CA SER A 16 -36.15 -13.78 30.18
C SER A 16 -35.40 -14.80 31.04
N PHE A 17 -34.94 -15.90 30.45
CA PHE A 17 -34.09 -16.87 31.13
C PHE A 17 -32.73 -16.25 31.51
N LEU A 18 -32.08 -15.52 30.60
CA LEU A 18 -30.81 -14.82 30.87
C LEU A 18 -30.97 -13.71 31.93
N GLN A 19 -32.07 -12.94 31.87
CA GLN A 19 -32.38 -11.88 32.84
C GLN A 19 -32.47 -12.35 34.29
N LYS A 20 -32.86 -13.61 34.50
CA LYS A 20 -32.92 -14.22 35.84
C LYS A 20 -31.54 -14.63 36.37
N GLY A 21 -30.46 -14.24 35.69
CA GLY A 21 -29.08 -14.59 36.04
C GLY A 21 -28.68 -16.00 35.61
N ASN A 22 -29.46 -16.66 34.75
CA ASN A 22 -29.08 -17.99 34.26
C ASN A 22 -28.06 -17.88 33.13
N GLU A 23 -27.11 -18.81 33.10
CA GLU A 23 -26.09 -18.90 32.05
C GLU A 23 -26.61 -19.69 30.83
N PRO A 24 -26.13 -19.37 29.61
CA PRO A 24 -26.44 -20.16 28.41
C PRO A 24 -25.91 -21.59 28.55
N ARG A 25 -26.50 -22.57 27.85
CA ARG A 25 -25.89 -23.91 27.78
C ARG A 25 -24.57 -23.91 27.01
N SER A 26 -24.46 -22.98 26.04
CA SER A 26 -23.23 -22.71 25.29
C SER A 26 -23.35 -21.38 24.54
N HIS A 27 -22.21 -20.74 24.22
CA HIS A 27 -22.20 -19.55 23.36
C HIS A 27 -22.79 -19.81 21.97
N LYS A 28 -22.68 -21.06 21.47
CA LYS A 28 -23.29 -21.49 20.21
C LYS A 28 -24.81 -21.42 20.24
N GLU A 29 -25.42 -21.72 21.39
CA GLU A 29 -26.86 -21.60 21.59
C GLU A 29 -27.31 -20.13 21.49
N ALA A 30 -26.62 -19.24 22.21
CA ALA A 30 -26.90 -17.81 22.19
C ALA A 30 -26.73 -17.22 20.78
N LEU A 31 -25.66 -17.58 20.05
CA LEU A 31 -25.46 -17.16 18.66
C LEU A 31 -26.57 -17.64 17.74
N ASN A 32 -27.00 -18.90 17.87
CA ASN A 32 -28.09 -19.43 17.06
C ASN A 32 -29.42 -18.73 17.36
N CYS A 33 -29.65 -18.35 18.63
CA CYS A 33 -30.81 -17.55 19.04
C CYS A 33 -30.78 -16.16 18.39
N LEU A 34 -29.64 -15.47 18.44
CA LEU A 34 -29.44 -14.18 17.77
C LEU A 34 -29.68 -14.28 16.26
N VAL A 35 -29.07 -15.26 15.59
CA VAL A 35 -29.20 -15.45 14.15
C VAL A 35 -30.66 -15.68 13.75
N ALA A 36 -31.39 -16.52 14.49
CA ALA A 36 -32.80 -16.76 14.23
C ALA A 36 -33.65 -15.51 14.47
N PHE A 37 -33.36 -14.77 15.56
CA PHE A 37 -34.04 -13.54 15.91
C PHE A 37 -33.88 -12.45 14.84
N LEU A 38 -32.65 -12.13 14.45
CA LEU A 38 -32.37 -11.09 13.45
C LEU A 38 -33.04 -11.43 12.09
N LYS A 39 -32.99 -12.69 11.66
CA LYS A 39 -33.68 -13.15 10.44
C LYS A 39 -35.20 -13.03 10.54
N ALA A 40 -35.78 -13.29 11.72
CA ALA A 40 -37.22 -13.14 11.94
C ALA A 40 -37.64 -11.67 11.92
N ILE A 41 -36.89 -10.78 12.59
CA ILE A 41 -37.10 -9.32 12.55
C ILE A 41 -37.01 -8.82 11.12
N GLU A 42 -35.92 -9.12 10.39
CA GLU A 42 -35.76 -8.71 9.00
C GLU A 42 -36.96 -9.11 8.12
N LYS A 43 -37.44 -10.35 8.27
CA LYS A 43 -38.54 -10.89 7.47
C LYS A 43 -39.89 -10.27 7.83
N LEU A 44 -40.15 -10.05 9.12
CA LEU A 44 -41.39 -9.42 9.58
C LEU A 44 -41.42 -7.94 9.23
N SER A 45 -40.26 -7.26 9.29
CA SER A 45 -40.16 -5.84 8.96
C SER A 45 -40.51 -5.53 7.50
N ARG A 46 -40.34 -6.49 6.58
CA ARG A 46 -40.80 -6.37 5.18
C ARG A 46 -42.32 -6.17 5.03
N ASN A 47 -43.09 -6.55 6.06
CA ASN A 47 -44.55 -6.41 6.09
C ASN A 47 -44.99 -5.69 7.38
N LYS A 48 -44.25 -4.64 7.79
CA LYS A 48 -44.49 -3.88 9.04
C LYS A 48 -45.96 -3.45 9.23
N GLU A 49 -46.66 -3.12 8.15
CA GLU A 49 -48.09 -2.74 8.21
C GLU A 49 -49.02 -3.86 8.72
N ARG A 50 -48.60 -5.13 8.61
CA ARG A 50 -49.39 -6.30 8.99
C ARG A 50 -49.03 -6.88 10.36
N TYR A 51 -47.93 -6.43 10.96
CA TYR A 51 -47.40 -7.02 12.18
C TYR A 51 -47.04 -5.92 13.17
N THR A 52 -47.50 -6.05 14.41
CA THR A 52 -47.09 -5.19 15.52
C THR A 52 -46.73 -6.09 16.69
N ILE A 53 -45.51 -5.98 17.20
CA ILE A 53 -45.01 -6.85 18.26
C ILE A 53 -44.56 -5.98 19.42
N LYS A 54 -45.44 -5.81 20.42
CA LYS A 54 -45.15 -5.05 21.63
C LYS A 54 -44.71 -5.97 22.75
N VAL A 55 -43.59 -5.62 23.39
CA VAL A 55 -43.07 -6.29 24.58
C VAL A 55 -43.01 -5.28 25.71
N GLY A 56 -43.64 -5.61 26.83
CA GLY A 56 -43.55 -4.80 28.04
C GLY A 56 -42.23 -5.04 28.74
N ILE A 57 -41.44 -3.99 28.91
CA ILE A 57 -40.12 -4.00 29.54
C ILE A 57 -40.19 -3.19 30.82
N GLU A 58 -39.60 -3.69 31.91
CA GLU A 58 -39.41 -2.92 33.13
C GLU A 58 -38.17 -2.02 32.99
N THR A 59 -38.38 -0.71 33.11
CA THR A 59 -37.31 0.29 33.17
C THR A 59 -37.31 0.95 34.56
N PRO A 60 -36.24 1.70 34.93
CA PRO A 60 -36.22 2.47 36.18
C PRO A 60 -37.38 3.47 36.34
N GLU A 61 -38.01 3.85 35.22
CA GLU A 61 -39.13 4.80 35.13
C GLU A 61 -40.50 4.09 35.14
N GLY A 62 -40.53 2.75 35.17
CA GLY A 62 -41.75 1.94 35.16
C GLY A 62 -41.82 0.96 33.99
N LYS A 63 -43.00 0.35 33.79
CA LYS A 63 -43.22 -0.60 32.69
C LYS A 63 -43.51 0.14 31.39
N LYS A 64 -42.70 -0.08 30.36
CA LYS A 64 -42.80 0.56 29.04
C LYS A 64 -43.00 -0.50 27.95
N ASP A 65 -43.99 -0.31 27.08
CA ASP A 65 -44.16 -1.17 25.91
C ASP A 65 -43.23 -0.71 24.79
N VAL A 66 -42.41 -1.64 24.29
CA VAL A 66 -41.52 -1.41 23.15
C VAL A 66 -41.99 -2.24 21.97
N GLU A 67 -42.12 -1.60 20.82
CA GLU A 67 -42.40 -2.28 19.54
C GLU A 67 -41.07 -2.83 19.00
N LEU A 68 -40.97 -4.16 18.80
CA LEU A 68 -39.72 -4.84 18.45
C LEU A 68 -39.25 -4.70 16.99
N LEU A 69 -40.16 -4.49 16.04
CA LEU A 69 -39.84 -4.20 14.64
C LEU A 69 -39.30 -2.77 14.47
N GLU A 70 -39.66 -1.86 15.37
CA GLU A 70 -39.10 -0.52 15.47
C GLU A 70 -37.86 -0.50 16.36
N ASN A 71 -37.85 -1.14 17.53
CA ASN A 71 -36.71 -1.15 18.43
C ASN A 71 -36.50 -2.54 19.05
N CYS A 72 -35.56 -3.30 18.50
CA CYS A 72 -35.18 -4.60 19.05
C CYS A 72 -34.05 -4.56 20.09
N GLY A 73 -33.60 -3.36 20.51
CA GLY A 73 -32.43 -3.15 21.35
C GLY A 73 -32.46 -3.90 22.67
N PHE A 74 -33.64 -4.05 23.29
CA PHE A 74 -33.81 -4.83 24.51
C PHE A 74 -33.40 -6.29 24.37
N VAL A 75 -33.79 -6.93 23.26
CA VAL A 75 -33.43 -8.34 22.99
C VAL A 75 -31.94 -8.45 22.72
N LEU A 76 -31.40 -7.51 21.94
CA LEU A 76 -29.98 -7.44 21.63
C LEU A 76 -29.16 -7.28 22.91
N HIS A 77 -29.50 -6.34 23.81
CA HIS A 77 -28.77 -6.08 25.04
C HIS A 77 -28.52 -7.33 25.91
N HIS A 78 -29.45 -8.29 25.91
CA HIS A 78 -29.35 -9.50 26.74
C HIS A 78 -28.72 -10.69 26.03
N LEU A 79 -28.94 -10.83 24.72
CA LEU A 79 -28.39 -11.98 23.98
C LEU A 79 -26.87 -11.93 23.88
N TYR A 80 -26.34 -10.73 23.83
CA TYR A 80 -25.17 -10.40 23.06
C TYR A 80 -23.92 -10.44 23.98
N PRO A 81 -23.99 -10.10 25.30
CA PRO A 81 -22.90 -10.35 26.25
C PRO A 81 -22.54 -11.84 26.39
N VAL A 82 -23.47 -12.71 25.97
CA VAL A 82 -23.41 -14.16 26.15
C VAL A 82 -22.83 -14.87 24.92
N ILE A 83 -22.64 -14.16 23.80
CA ILE A 83 -22.30 -14.78 22.51
C ILE A 83 -20.79 -15.02 22.35
N LEU A 84 -19.90 -14.27 23.01
CA LEU A 84 -18.46 -14.37 22.73
C LEU A 84 -17.58 -14.30 23.99
N SER A 85 -17.06 -15.45 24.39
CA SER A 85 -15.84 -15.60 25.20
C SER A 85 -14.90 -16.68 24.62
N SER A 86 -14.99 -16.94 23.30
CA SER A 86 -14.11 -17.89 22.60
C SER A 86 -13.95 -17.55 21.11
N PRO A 87 -12.72 -17.55 20.56
CA PRO A 87 -12.39 -17.12 19.19
C PRO A 87 -12.66 -18.21 18.15
N ASP A 88 -13.90 -18.71 18.07
CA ASP A 88 -14.28 -19.68 17.03
C ASP A 88 -14.61 -18.93 15.73
N LEU A 89 -13.70 -19.01 14.75
CA LEU A 89 -13.83 -18.39 13.43
C LEU A 89 -15.18 -18.67 12.76
N ASN A 90 -15.70 -19.90 12.84
CA ASN A 90 -16.99 -20.24 12.21
C ASN A 90 -18.17 -19.50 12.87
N LYS A 91 -18.07 -19.23 14.18
CA LYS A 91 -19.08 -18.43 14.89
C LYS A 91 -19.02 -16.96 14.48
N ILE A 92 -17.80 -16.43 14.33
CA ILE A 92 -17.57 -15.06 13.87
C ILE A 92 -18.07 -14.87 12.44
N GLU A 93 -17.80 -15.79 11.51
CA GLU A 93 -18.30 -15.69 10.14
C GLU A 93 -19.82 -15.65 10.08
N LYS A 94 -20.48 -16.53 10.84
CA LYS A 94 -21.94 -16.57 10.93
C LYS A 94 -22.51 -15.29 11.56
N TYR A 95 -21.81 -14.73 12.53
CA TYR A 95 -22.16 -13.46 13.16
C TYR A 95 -22.06 -12.30 12.14
N PHE A 96 -20.96 -12.22 11.40
CA PHE A 96 -20.78 -11.22 10.35
C PHE A 96 -21.81 -11.36 9.24
N GLU A 97 -22.08 -12.56 8.73
CA GLU A 97 -23.08 -12.80 7.70
C GLU A 97 -24.46 -12.25 8.12
N VAL A 98 -24.94 -12.61 9.32
CA VAL A 98 -26.29 -12.23 9.74
C VAL A 98 -26.42 -10.75 10.06
N THR A 99 -25.41 -10.17 10.70
CA THR A 99 -25.44 -8.74 11.07
C THR A 99 -25.27 -7.86 9.85
N THR A 100 -24.40 -8.21 8.91
CA THR A 100 -24.24 -7.51 7.62
C THR A 100 -25.58 -7.44 6.89
N LYS A 101 -26.25 -8.58 6.72
CA LYS A 101 -27.57 -8.62 6.07
C LYS A 101 -28.63 -7.81 6.82
N PHE A 102 -28.58 -7.80 8.15
CA PHE A 102 -29.51 -7.03 8.98
C PHE A 102 -29.28 -5.51 8.82
N LEU A 103 -28.02 -5.07 8.80
CA LEU A 103 -27.63 -3.67 8.61
C LEU A 103 -27.98 -3.17 7.21
N GLU A 104 -27.78 -3.99 6.17
CA GLU A 104 -28.09 -3.65 4.77
C GLU A 104 -29.58 -3.66 4.43
N SER A 105 -30.42 -4.18 5.33
CA SER A 105 -31.86 -4.26 5.09
C SER A 105 -32.52 -2.87 5.14
N ILE A 106 -33.13 -2.47 4.03
CA ILE A 106 -33.95 -1.24 3.94
C ILE A 106 -35.23 -1.30 4.78
N TYR A 107 -35.64 -2.49 5.23
CA TYR A 107 -36.89 -2.70 5.97
C TYR A 107 -36.70 -2.61 7.48
N VAL A 108 -35.48 -2.84 7.96
CA VAL A 108 -35.15 -2.77 9.39
C VAL A 108 -34.96 -1.31 9.76
N SER A 109 -35.50 -0.90 10.91
CA SER A 109 -35.35 0.47 11.41
C SER A 109 -33.91 0.80 11.77
N ASP A 110 -33.51 2.05 11.57
CA ASP A 110 -32.15 2.47 11.85
C ASP A 110 -31.81 2.40 13.35
N ILE A 111 -32.76 2.68 14.24
CA ILE A 111 -32.57 2.50 15.68
C ILE A 111 -32.24 1.03 16.05
N SER A 112 -32.82 0.05 15.37
CA SER A 112 -32.46 -1.36 15.60
C SER A 112 -31.06 -1.68 15.08
N LYS A 113 -30.63 -1.02 14.01
CA LYS A 113 -29.29 -1.17 13.44
C LYS A 113 -28.22 -0.51 14.33
N THR A 114 -28.49 0.65 14.92
CA THR A 114 -27.52 1.35 15.80
C THR A 114 -27.17 0.54 17.05
N TYR A 115 -28.11 -0.25 17.59
CA TYR A 115 -27.82 -1.17 18.70
C TYR A 115 -26.76 -2.23 18.37
N ILE A 116 -26.60 -2.63 17.10
CA ILE A 116 -25.51 -3.54 16.72
C ILE A 116 -24.17 -2.83 16.94
N ILE A 117 -24.01 -1.61 16.42
CA ILE A 117 -22.76 -0.85 16.54
C ILE A 117 -22.46 -0.47 18.00
N ASP A 118 -23.44 0.06 18.73
CA ASP A 118 -23.28 0.43 20.14
C ASP A 118 -22.83 -0.77 20.98
N PHE A 119 -23.42 -1.93 20.71
CA PHE A 119 -23.09 -3.14 21.42
C PHE A 119 -21.71 -3.68 21.08
N GLU A 120 -21.33 -3.70 19.79
CA GLU A 120 -19.99 -4.02 19.30
C GLU A 120 -18.93 -3.16 19.99
N ASN A 121 -19.16 -1.85 20.08
CA ASN A 121 -18.23 -0.91 20.72
C ASN A 121 -18.13 -1.09 22.24
N LYS A 122 -19.24 -1.42 22.92
CA LYS A 122 -19.27 -1.55 24.38
C LYS A 122 -18.66 -2.84 24.91
N ASN A 123 -18.84 -3.97 24.21
CA ASN A 123 -18.46 -5.28 24.78
C ASN A 123 -17.64 -6.18 23.85
N PHE A 124 -17.35 -5.78 22.60
CA PHE A 124 -16.67 -6.65 21.63
C PHE A 124 -15.44 -6.04 20.99
N LYS A 125 -15.03 -4.84 21.42
CA LYS A 125 -14.08 -4.01 20.67
C LYS A 125 -12.85 -4.79 20.21
N GLU A 126 -12.09 -5.37 21.13
CA GLU A 126 -10.83 -6.08 20.83
C GLU A 126 -11.06 -7.39 20.03
N LEU A 127 -12.02 -8.22 20.45
CA LEU A 127 -12.31 -9.52 19.81
C LEU A 127 -12.84 -9.39 18.38
N ILE A 128 -13.75 -8.44 18.14
CA ILE A 128 -14.31 -8.19 16.81
C ILE A 128 -13.28 -7.50 15.91
N GLU A 129 -12.40 -6.68 16.47
CA GLU A 129 -11.33 -6.00 15.74
C GLU A 129 -10.40 -6.96 15.02
N GLU A 130 -9.84 -7.94 15.74
CA GLU A 130 -8.97 -8.94 15.13
C GLU A 130 -9.73 -9.84 14.15
N SER A 131 -10.99 -10.13 14.47
CA SER A 131 -11.87 -10.99 13.68
C SER A 131 -12.14 -10.45 12.26
N PHE A 132 -12.22 -9.14 12.08
CA PHE A 132 -12.41 -8.54 10.75
C PHE A 132 -11.27 -8.86 9.79
N LEU A 133 -10.04 -8.96 10.31
CA LEU A 133 -8.85 -9.19 9.49
C LEU A 133 -8.78 -10.64 8.97
N ILE A 134 -9.18 -11.59 9.82
CA ILE A 134 -9.03 -13.04 9.57
C ILE A 134 -10.25 -13.66 8.90
N SER A 135 -11.43 -13.05 9.00
CA SER A 135 -12.68 -13.58 8.44
C SER A 135 -12.81 -13.34 6.94
N SER A 136 -13.31 -14.33 6.20
CA SER A 136 -13.68 -14.18 4.79
C SER A 136 -14.79 -13.13 4.56
N GLN A 137 -15.63 -12.89 5.57
CA GLN A 137 -16.73 -11.92 5.55
C GLN A 137 -16.34 -10.53 6.09
N GLY A 138 -15.10 -10.36 6.58
CA GLY A 138 -14.69 -9.18 7.34
C GLY A 138 -14.87 -7.86 6.61
N LEU A 139 -14.44 -7.77 5.34
CA LEU A 139 -14.59 -6.55 4.53
C LEU A 139 -16.06 -6.22 4.23
N SER A 140 -16.87 -7.23 3.90
CA SER A 140 -18.32 -7.04 3.67
C SER A 140 -19.01 -6.54 4.95
N ALA A 141 -18.61 -7.08 6.11
CA ALA A 141 -19.14 -6.68 7.39
C ALA A 141 -18.77 -5.22 7.74
N ILE A 142 -17.52 -4.82 7.52
CA ILE A 142 -17.10 -3.43 7.69
C ILE A 142 -17.86 -2.50 6.76
N ASN A 143 -18.03 -2.85 5.48
CA ASN A 143 -18.74 -2.01 4.51
C ASN A 143 -20.19 -1.74 4.92
N ALA A 144 -20.91 -2.72 5.47
CA ALA A 144 -22.26 -2.52 5.98
C ALA A 144 -22.30 -1.53 7.18
N ARG A 145 -21.25 -1.52 8.01
CA ARG A 145 -21.12 -0.61 9.16
C ARG A 145 -20.76 0.81 8.73
N ILE A 146 -19.83 0.95 7.78
CA ILE A 146 -19.49 2.21 7.11
C ILE A 146 -20.75 2.86 6.51
N LYS A 147 -21.57 2.09 5.78
CA LYS A 147 -22.83 2.58 5.20
C LYS A 147 -23.81 3.11 6.25
N LEU A 148 -23.97 2.41 7.37
CA LEU A 148 -24.84 2.88 8.45
C LEU A 148 -24.32 4.18 9.09
N CYS A 149 -23.00 4.28 9.30
CA CYS A 149 -22.38 5.51 9.78
C CYS A 149 -22.60 6.66 8.80
N GLY A 150 -22.52 6.43 7.48
CA GLY A 150 -22.84 7.44 6.46
C GLY A 150 -24.30 7.91 6.54
N THR A 151 -25.25 7.00 6.77
CA THR A 151 -26.65 7.37 7.04
C THR A 151 -26.77 8.25 8.29
N GLY A 152 -26.05 7.90 9.36
CA GLY A 152 -26.01 8.67 10.61
C GLY A 152 -25.41 10.06 10.45
N LEU A 153 -24.31 10.19 9.69
CA LEU A 153 -23.68 11.49 9.41
C LEU A 153 -24.56 12.38 8.51
N SER A 154 -25.30 11.77 7.57
CA SER A 154 -26.28 12.49 6.74
C SER A 154 -27.53 12.92 7.54
N SER A 155 -27.72 12.33 8.73
CA SER A 155 -28.89 12.54 9.60
C SER A 155 -28.44 12.95 11.01
N SER A 156 -27.38 13.75 11.16
CA SER A 156 -26.74 14.01 12.46
C SER A 156 -27.63 14.70 13.50
N ASN A 157 -28.76 15.28 13.08
CA ASN A 157 -29.79 15.82 13.97
C ASN A 157 -30.76 14.78 14.54
N ASP A 158 -30.68 13.52 14.09
CA ASP A 158 -31.50 12.43 14.60
C ASP A 158 -30.86 11.84 15.87
N GLU A 159 -31.55 11.99 17.00
CA GLU A 159 -31.12 11.50 18.32
C GLU A 159 -30.77 10.00 18.32
N ILE A 160 -31.27 9.22 17.35
CA ILE A 160 -31.01 7.78 17.22
C ILE A 160 -29.51 7.45 17.07
N PHE A 161 -28.74 8.30 16.38
CA PHE A 161 -27.33 8.02 16.06
C PHE A 161 -26.34 8.57 17.08
N GLY A 162 -26.80 9.39 18.03
CA GLY A 162 -25.95 10.10 18.98
C GLY A 162 -25.36 11.39 18.41
N ASP A 163 -24.34 11.93 19.07
CA ASP A 163 -23.70 13.16 18.62
C ASP A 163 -22.79 12.93 17.41
N GLU A 164 -22.66 13.97 16.60
CA GLU A 164 -21.93 13.96 15.34
C GLU A 164 -20.45 13.54 15.49
N ASN A 165 -19.77 13.96 16.56
CA ASN A 165 -18.37 13.60 16.80
C ASN A 165 -18.21 12.11 17.13
N SER A 166 -19.14 11.55 17.90
CA SER A 166 -19.17 10.11 18.16
C SER A 166 -19.32 9.31 16.87
N ILE A 167 -20.21 9.72 15.97
CA ILE A 167 -20.41 9.04 14.68
C ILE A 167 -19.16 9.19 13.80
N ARG A 168 -18.55 10.39 13.74
CA ARG A 168 -17.28 10.64 13.03
C ARG A 168 -16.18 9.69 13.49
N ASN A 169 -16.02 9.51 14.80
CA ASN A 169 -14.99 8.63 15.38
C ASN A 169 -15.21 7.16 15.02
N VAL A 170 -16.46 6.69 15.08
CA VAL A 170 -16.82 5.31 14.70
C VAL A 170 -16.62 5.09 13.20
N PHE A 171 -17.02 6.06 12.36
CA PHE A 171 -16.79 6.01 10.92
C PHE A 171 -15.29 5.90 10.58
N SER A 172 -14.47 6.81 11.13
CA SER A 172 -13.00 6.79 10.96
C SER A 172 -12.38 5.47 11.41
N THR A 173 -12.88 4.90 12.51
CA THR A 173 -12.43 3.60 13.03
C THR A 173 -12.71 2.47 12.03
N TYR A 174 -13.91 2.41 11.44
CA TYR A 174 -14.23 1.38 10.45
C TYR A 174 -13.47 1.56 9.13
N ILE A 175 -13.24 2.80 8.69
CA ILE A 175 -12.40 3.10 7.53
C ILE A 175 -10.96 2.60 7.75
N SER A 176 -10.38 2.88 8.92
CA SER A 176 -9.04 2.40 9.30
C SER A 176 -8.96 0.87 9.30
N LYS A 177 -10.02 0.19 9.78
CA LYS A 177 -10.11 -1.29 9.75
C LYS A 177 -10.21 -1.85 8.34
N ALA A 178 -10.98 -1.21 7.45
CA ALA A 178 -11.06 -1.60 6.05
C ALA A 178 -9.66 -1.53 5.39
N LEU A 179 -8.92 -0.45 5.64
CA LEU A 179 -7.56 -0.29 5.14
C LEU A 179 -6.61 -1.36 5.67
N ALA A 180 -6.68 -1.69 6.96
CA ALA A 180 -5.86 -2.75 7.54
C ALA A 180 -6.06 -4.10 6.82
N ILE A 181 -7.28 -4.41 6.36
CA ILE A 181 -7.56 -5.62 5.56
C ILE A 181 -6.80 -5.57 4.23
N PHE A 182 -6.88 -4.47 3.49
CA PHE A 182 -6.18 -4.35 2.20
C PHE A 182 -4.65 -4.38 2.38
N VAL A 183 -4.13 -3.63 3.36
CA VAL A 183 -2.69 -3.56 3.68
C VAL A 183 -2.15 -4.95 4.05
N SER A 184 -2.88 -5.73 4.86
CA SER A 184 -2.45 -7.08 5.25
C SER A 184 -2.34 -8.05 4.06
N LYS A 185 -3.04 -7.76 2.96
CA LYS A 185 -3.03 -8.52 1.70
C LYS A 185 -2.09 -7.92 0.65
N GLY A 186 -1.38 -6.83 0.95
CA GLY A 186 -0.53 -6.11 0.00
C GLY A 186 -1.31 -5.32 -1.06
N GLN A 187 -2.59 -5.07 -0.84
CA GLN A 187 -3.51 -4.45 -1.80
C GLN A 187 -3.55 -2.93 -1.65
N PHE A 188 -2.37 -2.28 -1.64
CA PHE A 188 -2.24 -0.84 -1.35
C PHE A 188 -2.97 0.06 -2.35
N MET A 189 -2.94 -0.28 -3.64
CA MET A 189 -3.63 0.48 -4.69
C MET A 189 -5.14 0.29 -4.60
N GLN A 190 -5.60 -0.95 -4.39
CA GLN A 190 -7.03 -1.26 -4.26
C GLN A 190 -7.64 -0.61 -3.00
N ALA A 191 -6.84 -0.43 -1.95
CA ALA A 191 -7.24 0.37 -0.79
C ALA A 191 -7.52 1.82 -1.19
N GLY A 192 -6.68 2.40 -2.06
CA GLY A 192 -6.91 3.72 -2.63
C GLY A 192 -8.17 3.79 -3.48
N ASP A 193 -8.37 2.83 -4.39
CA ASP A 193 -9.57 2.74 -5.24
C ASP A 193 -10.84 2.66 -4.37
N PHE A 194 -10.83 1.80 -3.36
CA PHE A 194 -11.92 1.65 -2.39
C PHE A 194 -12.25 2.97 -1.66
N LEU A 195 -11.24 3.73 -1.24
CA LEU A 195 -11.48 5.03 -0.58
C LEU A 195 -12.06 6.07 -1.56
N ASN A 196 -11.61 6.10 -2.81
CA ASN A 196 -12.18 7.02 -3.80
C ASN A 196 -13.64 6.68 -4.12
N GLU A 197 -13.97 5.39 -4.27
CA GLU A 197 -15.37 4.96 -4.46
C GLU A 197 -16.27 5.39 -3.29
N LEU A 198 -15.75 5.32 -2.06
CA LEU A 198 -16.47 5.84 -0.89
C LEU A 198 -16.59 7.36 -0.90
N LEU A 199 -15.54 8.08 -1.34
CA LEU A 199 -15.54 9.54 -1.42
C LEU A 199 -16.56 10.04 -2.45
N GLU A 200 -16.62 9.40 -3.62
CA GLU A 200 -17.60 9.69 -4.67
C GLU A 200 -19.04 9.45 -4.19
N ALA A 201 -19.25 8.44 -3.34
CA ALA A 201 -20.55 8.10 -2.78
C ALA A 201 -20.93 8.91 -1.52
N ALA A 202 -20.02 9.73 -0.99
CA ALA A 202 -20.19 10.43 0.29
C ALA A 202 -21.22 11.56 0.20
N ASN A 203 -22.19 11.55 1.12
CA ASN A 203 -23.31 12.48 1.12
C ASN A 203 -23.16 13.63 2.14
N SER A 204 -22.30 13.48 3.15
CA SER A 204 -22.01 14.52 4.13
C SER A 204 -20.60 15.11 3.97
N SER A 205 -20.41 16.36 4.43
CA SER A 205 -19.08 17.00 4.50
C SER A 205 -18.13 16.26 5.43
N ILE A 206 -18.65 15.65 6.49
CA ILE A 206 -17.85 14.92 7.49
C ILE A 206 -17.32 13.61 6.92
N GLU A 207 -18.13 12.89 6.15
CA GLU A 207 -17.65 11.71 5.41
C GLU A 207 -16.50 12.11 4.48
N ARG A 208 -16.69 13.16 3.68
CA ARG A 208 -15.67 13.65 2.75
C ARG A 208 -14.39 14.06 3.48
N SER A 209 -14.51 14.80 4.58
CA SER A 209 -13.37 15.21 5.42
C SER A 209 -12.58 14.00 5.94
N VAL A 210 -13.25 13.00 6.52
CA VAL A 210 -12.58 11.79 7.03
C VAL A 210 -11.94 11.00 5.88
N LEU A 211 -12.63 10.86 4.74
CA LEU A 211 -12.15 10.11 3.59
C LEU A 211 -10.95 10.80 2.94
N VAL A 212 -10.98 12.12 2.73
CA VAL A 212 -9.83 12.87 2.19
C VAL A 212 -8.63 12.78 3.13
N ASN A 213 -8.83 13.00 4.44
CA ASN A 213 -7.78 12.81 5.44
C ASN A 213 -7.14 11.42 5.34
N THR A 214 -7.98 10.40 5.21
CA THR A 214 -7.55 9.00 5.10
C THR A 214 -6.81 8.73 3.79
N ILE A 215 -7.33 9.22 2.66
CA ILE A 215 -6.71 9.06 1.33
C ILE A 215 -5.33 9.69 1.34
N VAL A 216 -5.20 10.93 1.80
CA VAL A 216 -3.91 11.62 1.87
C VAL A 216 -2.95 10.87 2.77
N SER A 217 -3.36 10.46 3.97
CA SER A 217 -2.50 9.74 4.91
C SER A 217 -2.01 8.41 4.33
N HIS A 218 -2.91 7.61 3.75
CA HIS A 218 -2.56 6.32 3.14
C HIS A 218 -1.59 6.50 1.97
N ASN A 219 -1.85 7.47 1.08
CA ASN A 219 -0.97 7.75 -0.04
C ASN A 219 0.40 8.28 0.39
N ALA A 220 0.45 9.12 1.45
CA ALA A 220 1.69 9.65 2.00
C ALA A 220 2.54 8.57 2.67
N SER A 221 1.93 7.68 3.48
CA SER A 221 2.64 6.60 4.18
C SER A 221 3.32 5.62 3.22
N TYR A 222 2.73 5.36 2.05
CA TYR A 222 3.24 4.38 1.09
C TYR A 222 3.78 4.99 -0.22
N ASN A 223 3.78 6.32 -0.34
CA ASN A 223 4.13 7.09 -1.53
C ASN A 223 3.44 6.50 -2.79
N LEU A 224 2.11 6.53 -2.84
CA LEU A 224 1.33 5.93 -3.93
C LEU A 224 0.90 6.95 -5.01
N ARG A 225 0.78 8.22 -4.62
CA ARG A 225 0.42 9.38 -5.45
C ARG A 225 1.44 10.51 -5.29
N SER A 226 1.51 11.39 -6.28
CA SER A 226 2.41 12.54 -6.26
C SER A 226 1.95 13.62 -5.28
N ARG A 227 2.86 14.52 -4.94
CA ARG A 227 2.51 15.70 -4.13
C ARG A 227 1.50 16.59 -4.82
N ALA A 228 1.58 16.74 -6.15
CA ALA A 228 0.64 17.54 -6.91
C ALA A 228 -0.78 16.95 -6.84
N GLU A 229 -0.92 15.64 -7.09
CA GLU A 229 -2.22 14.94 -7.02
C GLU A 229 -2.85 15.04 -5.62
N LEU A 230 -2.03 14.91 -4.56
CA LEU A 230 -2.53 15.02 -3.20
C LEU A 230 -2.91 16.46 -2.82
N ASN A 231 -2.13 17.46 -3.25
CA ASN A 231 -2.50 18.86 -3.03
C ASN A 231 -3.76 19.23 -3.82
N GLU A 232 -3.92 18.77 -5.07
CA GLU A 232 -5.13 19.00 -5.86
C GLU A 232 -6.36 18.39 -5.18
N LEU A 233 -6.25 17.18 -4.63
CA LEU A 233 -7.32 16.57 -3.83
C LEU A 233 -7.62 17.38 -2.56
N ILE A 234 -6.61 17.88 -1.86
CA ILE A 234 -6.80 18.72 -0.67
C ILE A 234 -7.53 20.01 -1.05
N ASP A 235 -7.12 20.66 -2.15
CA ASP A 235 -7.68 21.91 -2.62
C ASP A 235 -9.13 21.72 -3.12
N GLU A 236 -9.45 20.60 -3.77
CA GLU A 236 -10.81 20.24 -4.21
C GLU A 236 -11.80 20.17 -3.03
N TYR A 237 -11.33 19.70 -1.87
CA TYR A 237 -12.15 19.48 -0.68
C TYR A 237 -11.83 20.45 0.48
N GLU A 238 -11.12 21.56 0.22
CA GLU A 238 -10.66 22.50 1.25
C GLU A 238 -11.83 23.02 2.11
N GLU A 239 -12.99 23.28 1.50
CA GLU A 239 -14.18 23.82 2.20
C GLU A 239 -14.80 22.87 3.23
N VAL A 240 -14.54 21.56 3.14
CA VAL A 240 -15.11 20.55 4.06
C VAL A 240 -14.12 20.05 5.11
N ILE A 241 -12.88 20.49 5.05
CA ILE A 241 -11.80 20.11 5.98
C ILE A 241 -11.66 21.22 7.02
N SER A 242 -11.49 20.87 8.31
CA SER A 242 -11.23 21.88 9.34
C SER A 242 -9.84 22.48 9.18
N ASP A 243 -9.65 23.75 9.55
CA ASP A 243 -8.35 24.45 9.43
C ASP A 243 -7.18 23.65 10.02
N ASP A 244 -7.36 23.06 11.20
CA ASP A 244 -6.37 22.21 11.87
C ASP A 244 -6.00 20.95 11.03
N ASP A 245 -7.01 20.32 10.42
CA ASP A 245 -6.82 19.13 9.59
C ASP A 245 -6.17 19.52 8.26
N LEU A 246 -6.56 20.66 7.68
CA LEU A 246 -6.01 21.19 6.44
C LEU A 246 -4.52 21.52 6.58
N GLU A 247 -4.14 22.19 7.67
CA GLU A 247 -2.73 22.45 7.99
C GLU A 247 -1.96 21.13 8.15
N TYR A 248 -2.52 20.17 8.90
CA TYR A 248 -1.91 18.85 9.08
C TYR A 248 -1.71 18.10 7.75
N LEU A 249 -2.70 18.12 6.85
CA LEU A 249 -2.62 17.47 5.55
C LEU A 249 -1.59 18.16 4.64
N LYS A 250 -1.60 19.49 4.58
CA LYS A 250 -0.61 20.26 3.81
C LYS A 250 0.81 20.00 4.33
N ILE A 251 1.02 19.89 5.64
CA ILE A 251 2.31 19.49 6.23
C ILE A 251 2.65 18.04 5.85
N THR A 252 1.71 17.12 5.94
CA THR A 252 1.92 15.69 5.62
C THR A 252 2.39 15.52 4.18
N VAL A 253 1.79 16.23 3.23
CA VAL A 253 2.14 16.14 1.80
C VAL A 253 3.44 16.89 1.48
N ASN A 254 3.60 18.11 2.00
CA ASN A 254 4.65 19.03 1.56
C ASN A 254 5.91 18.98 2.42
N SER A 255 5.89 18.28 3.56
CA SER A 255 7.08 18.17 4.40
C SER A 255 8.25 17.53 3.66
N GLU A 256 9.44 18.11 3.86
CA GLU A 256 10.68 17.50 3.38
C GLU A 256 11.08 16.36 4.31
N PRO A 257 11.42 15.18 3.77
CA PRO A 257 11.94 14.11 4.58
C PRO A 257 13.30 14.50 5.18
N GLY A 258 13.57 14.02 6.39
CA GLY A 258 14.89 14.23 7.00
C GLY A 258 15.00 15.48 7.89
N GLY A 259 13.92 16.22 8.15
CA GLY A 259 13.93 17.39 9.04
C GLY A 259 14.38 17.10 10.47
N VAL A 260 14.27 15.85 10.93
CA VAL A 260 14.76 15.38 12.24
C VAL A 260 15.48 14.05 12.03
N GLN A 261 16.75 13.94 12.44
CA GLN A 261 17.43 12.64 12.49
C GLN A 261 16.93 11.83 13.69
N VAL A 262 16.50 10.60 13.45
CA VAL A 262 16.01 9.69 14.50
C VAL A 262 17.00 8.56 14.65
N HIS A 263 17.45 8.32 15.89
CA HIS A 263 18.33 7.22 16.25
C HIS A 263 17.79 6.51 17.49
N GLY A 264 17.90 5.17 17.53
CA GLY A 264 17.59 4.38 18.73
C GLY A 264 16.17 4.57 19.26
N PHE A 265 15.18 4.61 18.35
CA PHE A 265 13.77 4.76 18.72
C PHE A 265 13.28 3.50 19.45
N SER A 266 12.53 3.68 20.54
CA SER A 266 11.82 2.56 21.16
C SER A 266 10.42 2.98 21.61
N PHE A 267 9.49 2.05 21.47
CA PHE A 267 8.11 2.20 21.88
C PHE A 267 7.68 0.93 22.60
N GLY A 268 7.02 1.06 23.75
CA GLY A 268 6.51 -0.08 24.50
C GLY A 268 5.08 0.14 24.97
N ASN A 269 4.36 -0.98 25.14
CA ASN A 269 3.02 -1.00 25.69
C ASN A 269 2.90 -2.12 26.74
N GLY A 270 1.98 -1.94 27.67
CA GLY A 270 1.88 -2.75 28.88
C GLY A 270 2.86 -2.32 29.97
N THR A 271 2.71 -2.88 31.17
CA THR A 271 3.52 -2.54 32.33
C THR A 271 4.24 -3.78 32.82
N LEU A 272 5.56 -3.79 32.67
CA LEU A 272 6.41 -4.83 33.20
C LEU A 272 6.76 -4.52 34.67
N SER A 273 6.40 -5.41 35.59
CA SER A 273 6.60 -5.24 37.03
C SER A 273 6.59 -6.58 37.74
N LYS A 274 7.01 -6.64 39.00
CA LYS A 274 6.84 -7.85 39.82
C LYS A 274 5.37 -8.23 39.97
N THR A 275 4.46 -7.25 40.05
CA THR A 275 3.02 -7.52 40.18
C THR A 275 2.44 -8.13 38.91
N SER A 276 2.74 -7.55 37.74
CA SER A 276 2.20 -7.99 36.45
C SER A 276 2.73 -9.34 35.97
N THR A 277 3.87 -9.78 36.51
CA THR A 277 4.50 -11.08 36.22
C THR A 277 4.25 -12.14 37.30
N LYS A 278 3.66 -11.77 38.44
CA LYS A 278 3.49 -12.65 39.59
C LYS A 278 2.57 -13.83 39.26
N GLY A 279 3.09 -15.05 39.43
CA GLY A 279 2.33 -16.29 39.25
C GLY A 279 2.00 -16.64 37.79
N LYS A 280 2.56 -15.91 36.83
CA LYS A 280 2.42 -16.18 35.39
C LYS A 280 3.60 -17.02 34.89
N ASN A 281 3.38 -17.85 33.88
CA ASN A 281 4.44 -18.60 33.23
C ASN A 281 4.98 -17.77 32.05
N VAL A 282 5.88 -16.84 32.35
CA VAL A 282 6.29 -15.83 31.38
C VAL A 282 7.29 -16.38 30.37
N VAL A 283 7.02 -16.14 29.09
CA VAL A 283 7.91 -16.41 27.96
C VAL A 283 8.31 -15.08 27.32
N THR A 284 9.61 -14.87 27.12
CA THR A 284 10.15 -13.75 26.35
C THR A 284 10.30 -14.15 24.87
N LEU A 285 9.74 -13.35 23.97
CA LEU A 285 9.75 -13.55 22.53
C LEU A 285 10.49 -12.38 21.86
N ILE A 286 11.59 -12.67 21.16
CA ILE A 286 12.37 -11.68 20.40
C ILE A 286 12.17 -11.93 18.91
N ARG A 287 11.62 -10.94 18.19
CA ARG A 287 11.28 -11.04 16.77
C ARG A 287 12.06 -10.05 15.93
N PHE A 288 12.55 -10.47 14.78
CA PHE A 288 13.27 -9.64 13.83
C PHE A 288 13.31 -10.32 12.45
N SER A 289 13.71 -9.60 11.42
CA SER A 289 13.81 -10.13 10.05
C SER A 289 15.23 -9.95 9.53
N ILE A 290 15.75 -10.92 8.79
CA ILE A 290 17.12 -10.90 8.24
C ILE A 290 17.14 -11.17 6.73
N PRO A 291 18.13 -10.63 5.98
CA PRO A 291 18.28 -10.82 4.54
C PRO A 291 18.92 -12.18 4.21
N SER A 292 18.32 -13.26 4.69
CA SER A 292 18.70 -14.64 4.40
C SER A 292 17.46 -15.44 4.09
N ALA A 293 17.39 -16.04 2.90
CA ALA A 293 16.22 -16.80 2.47
C ALA A 293 16.12 -18.14 3.22
N CYS A 294 14.89 -18.51 3.59
CA CYS A 294 14.59 -19.86 4.04
C CYS A 294 14.68 -20.83 2.86
N CYS A 295 15.35 -21.97 3.06
CA CYS A 295 15.39 -23.07 2.11
C CYS A 295 14.01 -23.75 1.95
N ASN A 296 13.17 -23.67 2.99
CA ASN A 296 11.86 -24.31 3.04
C ASN A 296 10.72 -23.29 2.95
N THR A 297 9.59 -23.71 2.38
CA THR A 297 8.37 -22.89 2.28
C THR A 297 7.55 -22.84 3.57
N ASP A 298 7.79 -23.80 4.48
CA ASP A 298 7.08 -23.91 5.75
C ASP A 298 7.96 -23.42 6.90
N GLN A 299 7.31 -22.97 7.97
CA GLN A 299 7.96 -22.58 9.23
C GLN A 299 8.82 -23.73 9.78
N GLN A 300 10.04 -23.41 10.20
CA GLN A 300 10.98 -24.35 10.83
C GLN A 300 11.17 -23.99 12.30
N VAL A 301 11.30 -25.01 13.14
CA VAL A 301 11.56 -24.83 14.58
C VAL A 301 12.85 -25.58 14.92
N ILE A 302 13.81 -24.84 15.47
CA ILE A 302 15.08 -25.35 15.97
C ILE A 302 15.03 -25.28 17.49
N ASN A 303 14.91 -26.44 18.13
CA ASN A 303 14.98 -26.53 19.59
C ASN A 303 16.45 -26.56 20.00
N ILE A 304 16.91 -25.53 20.72
CA ILE A 304 18.29 -25.47 21.24
C ILE A 304 18.36 -26.26 22.54
N ASP A 305 17.45 -25.97 23.46
CA ASP A 305 17.29 -26.70 24.72
C ASP A 305 15.83 -26.61 25.24
N GLU A 306 15.59 -27.04 26.48
CA GLU A 306 14.25 -27.00 27.11
C GLU A 306 13.71 -25.58 27.34
N ARG A 307 14.55 -24.55 27.24
CA ARG A 307 14.21 -23.15 27.51
C ARG A 307 14.26 -22.28 26.26
N LEU A 308 15.01 -22.66 25.24
CA LEU A 308 15.31 -21.81 24.10
C LEU A 308 14.96 -22.50 22.77
N GLU A 309 14.12 -21.84 21.98
CA GLU A 309 13.78 -22.27 20.62
C GLU A 309 13.96 -21.12 19.63
N ILE A 310 14.40 -21.45 18.41
CA ILE A 310 14.44 -20.53 17.27
C ILE A 310 13.40 -20.98 16.26
N VAL A 311 12.52 -20.07 15.90
CA VAL A 311 11.50 -20.24 14.88
C VAL A 311 11.89 -19.42 13.65
N LEU A 312 11.98 -20.10 12.50
CA LEU A 312 12.28 -19.50 11.20
C LEU A 312 11.02 -19.53 10.34
N SER A 313 10.58 -18.36 9.88
CA SER A 313 9.39 -18.22 9.04
C SER A 313 9.75 -17.52 7.73
N PRO A 314 9.52 -18.13 6.55
CA PRO A 314 9.76 -17.47 5.28
C PRO A 314 8.85 -16.25 5.13
N VAL A 315 9.41 -15.16 4.60
CA VAL A 315 8.64 -13.95 4.31
C VAL A 315 8.23 -13.98 2.84
N SER A 316 6.93 -13.98 2.56
CA SER A 316 6.45 -14.07 1.17
C SER A 316 6.53 -12.73 0.43
N ALA A 317 6.40 -11.62 1.17
CA ALA A 317 6.48 -10.23 0.73
C ALA A 317 6.66 -9.32 1.96
N PHE A 318 7.10 -8.07 1.77
CA PHE A 318 7.36 -7.17 2.91
C PHE A 318 6.14 -6.94 3.82
N TRP A 319 4.94 -6.84 3.26
CA TRP A 319 3.71 -6.65 4.04
C TRP A 319 3.30 -7.88 4.86
N ALA A 320 3.85 -9.05 4.51
CA ALA A 320 3.63 -10.28 5.25
C ALA A 320 4.56 -10.39 6.48
N ASP A 321 5.62 -9.57 6.56
CA ASP A 321 6.52 -9.51 7.71
C ASP A 321 5.74 -9.15 8.99
N PRO A 322 5.80 -9.98 10.05
CA PRO A 322 5.26 -9.61 11.36
C PRO A 322 5.75 -8.25 11.86
N MET A 323 6.97 -7.83 11.55
CA MET A 323 7.48 -6.51 11.95
C MET A 323 6.78 -5.35 11.26
N PHE A 324 6.37 -5.52 10.00
CA PHE A 324 5.56 -4.53 9.32
C PHE A 324 4.15 -4.45 9.93
N LYS A 325 3.50 -5.59 10.19
CA LYS A 325 2.10 -5.64 10.64
C LYS A 325 1.85 -4.87 11.93
N ILE A 326 2.75 -4.99 12.91
CA ILE A 326 2.61 -4.36 14.23
C ILE A 326 2.52 -2.83 14.13
N MET A 327 3.23 -2.23 13.18
CA MET A 327 3.41 -0.78 13.10
C MET A 327 2.97 -0.21 11.74
N SER A 328 2.17 -0.95 10.97
CA SER A 328 1.80 -0.58 9.60
C SER A 328 1.14 0.80 9.45
N GLY A 329 0.50 1.31 10.50
CA GLY A 329 -0.10 2.65 10.54
C GLY A 329 0.80 3.76 11.09
N TRP A 330 2.07 3.48 11.43
CA TRP A 330 2.96 4.46 12.06
C TRP A 330 3.76 5.26 11.04
N ASN A 331 3.93 6.55 11.32
CA ASN A 331 4.82 7.45 10.60
C ASN A 331 5.89 7.98 11.57
N ILE A 332 7.16 7.94 11.17
CA ILE A 332 8.29 8.49 11.92
C ILE A 332 9.00 9.49 11.01
N ALA A 333 9.21 10.72 11.49
CA ALA A 333 9.80 11.81 10.71
C ALA A 333 9.13 11.98 9.32
N ASN A 334 7.80 11.89 9.27
CA ASN A 334 6.95 11.95 8.07
C ASN A 334 7.19 10.84 7.03
N MET A 335 7.85 9.74 7.44
CA MET A 335 8.04 8.55 6.62
C MET A 335 7.24 7.39 7.23
N GLY A 336 6.49 6.65 6.41
CA GLY A 336 5.74 5.48 6.87
C GLY A 336 6.63 4.33 7.33
N TRP A 337 6.14 3.52 8.27
CA TRP A 337 6.86 2.37 8.83
C TRP A 337 7.35 1.38 7.77
N SER A 338 6.68 1.29 6.61
CA SER A 338 7.12 0.48 5.48
C SER A 338 8.56 0.78 5.04
N HIS A 339 9.04 2.01 5.21
CA HIS A 339 10.40 2.40 4.83
C HIS A 339 11.45 2.01 5.87
N TYR A 340 11.03 1.87 7.13
CA TYR A 340 11.90 1.50 8.25
C TYR A 340 12.05 0.00 8.41
N CYS A 341 11.22 -0.80 7.74
CA CYS A 341 11.30 -2.26 7.79
C CYS A 341 12.65 -2.75 7.22
N ASP A 342 13.22 -3.79 7.85
CA ASP A 342 14.45 -4.42 7.34
C ASP A 342 14.21 -5.22 6.05
N VAL A 343 12.96 -5.67 5.83
CA VAL A 343 12.54 -6.40 4.62
C VAL A 343 12.28 -5.42 3.47
N GLU A 344 13.05 -5.54 2.39
CA GLU A 344 12.81 -4.72 1.20
C GLU A 344 11.50 -5.11 0.48
N PRO A 345 10.73 -4.14 -0.05
CA PRO A 345 9.50 -4.40 -0.79
C PRO A 345 9.63 -5.36 -1.97
N GLU A 346 10.73 -5.27 -2.73
CA GLU A 346 10.94 -6.03 -3.96
C GLU A 346 11.53 -7.43 -3.71
N GLU A 347 12.07 -7.66 -2.52
CA GLU A 347 12.88 -8.84 -2.20
C GLU A 347 12.34 -9.66 -1.04
N GLY A 348 11.07 -9.49 -0.64
CA GLY A 348 10.54 -10.14 0.57
C GLY A 348 10.86 -11.65 0.68
N ARG A 349 10.89 -12.38 -0.44
CA ARG A 349 11.24 -13.82 -0.52
C ARG A 349 12.69 -14.16 -0.16
N ASN A 350 13.58 -13.18 -0.20
CA ASN A 350 14.98 -13.30 0.19
C ASN A 350 15.19 -13.12 1.69
N TYR A 351 14.11 -12.90 2.45
CA TYR A 351 14.15 -12.65 3.88
C TYR A 351 13.52 -13.78 4.69
N THR A 352 14.03 -13.93 5.91
CA THR A 352 13.48 -14.81 6.93
C THR A 352 13.12 -14.01 8.15
N HIS A 353 11.89 -14.20 8.64
CA HIS A 353 11.49 -13.73 9.95
C HIS A 353 11.95 -14.74 10.99
N ILE A 354 12.68 -14.26 12.01
CA ILE A 354 13.18 -15.06 13.10
C ILE A 354 12.45 -14.66 14.39
N LEU A 355 11.94 -15.66 15.09
CA LEU A 355 11.46 -15.55 16.45
C LEU A 355 12.36 -16.40 17.36
N ILE A 356 12.99 -15.78 18.35
CA ILE A 356 13.65 -16.50 19.45
C ILE A 356 12.69 -16.49 20.63
N ALA A 357 12.27 -17.67 21.09
CA ALA A 357 11.44 -17.81 22.27
C ALA A 357 12.26 -18.38 23.44
N ILE A 358 12.22 -17.65 24.55
CA ILE A 358 12.93 -17.93 25.80
C ILE A 358 11.85 -18.24 26.84
N ARG A 359 11.77 -19.47 27.31
CA ARG A 359 10.76 -19.98 28.28
C ARG A 359 11.05 -19.54 29.71
N GLU A 360 11.41 -18.27 29.86
CA GLU A 360 11.58 -17.57 31.13
C GLU A 360 11.46 -16.05 30.89
N LEU A 361 11.31 -15.30 31.98
CA LEU A 361 11.35 -13.84 31.97
C LEU A 361 12.79 -13.36 31.74
N TYR A 362 13.13 -13.07 30.48
CA TYR A 362 14.43 -12.53 30.09
C TYR A 362 14.35 -11.01 29.86
N ILE A 363 14.93 -10.24 30.78
CA ILE A 363 14.81 -8.77 30.86
C ILE A 363 16.16 -8.10 31.18
N PRO A 364 17.18 -8.28 30.33
CA PRO A 364 18.55 -7.89 30.62
C PRO A 364 18.78 -6.38 30.65
N ASP A 365 17.81 -5.54 30.26
CA ASP A 365 17.92 -4.08 30.21
C ASP A 365 17.17 -3.36 31.34
N VAL A 366 16.45 -4.08 32.20
CA VAL A 366 15.63 -3.48 33.25
C VAL A 366 15.67 -4.27 34.56
N GLU A 367 15.49 -3.55 35.67
CA GLU A 367 15.28 -4.13 37.00
C GLU A 367 13.81 -3.90 37.41
N LEU A 368 13.10 -4.99 37.75
CA LEU A 368 11.69 -4.88 38.14
C LEU A 368 11.53 -4.35 39.56
N ASN A 369 10.62 -3.40 39.71
CA ASN A 369 10.07 -2.97 40.99
C ASN A 369 8.60 -3.47 41.11
N GLU A 370 7.92 -3.14 42.21
CA GLU A 370 6.59 -3.70 42.49
C GLU A 370 5.54 -3.32 41.43
N THR A 371 5.59 -2.10 40.89
CA THR A 371 4.57 -1.53 39.99
C THR A 371 5.09 -1.15 38.60
N GLY A 372 6.39 -1.31 38.35
CA GLY A 372 7.05 -0.99 37.09
C GLY A 372 8.48 -1.52 37.04
N TYR A 373 9.38 -0.79 36.38
CA TYR A 373 10.79 -1.15 36.26
C TYR A 373 11.70 0.08 36.21
N THR A 374 12.99 -0.12 36.44
CA THR A 374 14.06 0.87 36.22
C THR A 374 15.02 0.38 35.14
N ASN A 375 15.40 1.25 34.20
CA ASN A 375 16.38 0.87 33.17
C ASN A 375 17.76 0.68 33.81
N ILE A 376 18.48 -0.33 33.35
CA ILE A 376 19.89 -0.55 33.71
C ILE A 376 20.73 0.45 32.93
N ASP A 377 21.66 1.12 33.60
CA ASP A 377 22.61 2.03 32.95
C ASP A 377 23.75 1.24 32.31
N PHE A 378 23.92 1.40 30.99
CA PHE A 378 24.98 0.78 30.22
C PHE A 378 26.08 1.74 29.76
N SER A 379 26.06 3.00 30.24
CA SER A 379 26.97 4.06 29.78
C SER A 379 28.45 3.68 29.78
N GLU A 380 28.94 2.99 30.81
CA GLU A 380 30.34 2.50 30.88
C GLU A 380 30.62 1.47 29.78
N LYS A 381 29.70 0.51 29.58
CA LYS A 381 29.84 -0.52 28.56
C LYS A 381 29.80 0.08 27.16
N GLU A 382 28.91 1.03 26.92
CA GLU A 382 28.80 1.78 25.67
C GLU A 382 30.07 2.57 25.36
N ALA A 383 30.67 3.21 26.37
CA ALA A 383 31.93 3.91 26.24
C ALA A 383 33.09 2.96 25.86
N LEU A 384 33.11 1.73 26.40
CA LEU A 384 34.12 0.73 26.09
C LEU A 384 33.99 0.17 24.66
N ILE A 385 32.77 -0.08 24.19
CA ILE A 385 32.53 -0.67 22.86
C ILE A 385 32.38 0.37 21.75
N GLY A 386 32.25 1.65 22.09
CA GLY A 386 32.13 2.76 21.15
C GLY A 386 30.79 2.83 20.40
N ARG A 387 29.73 2.22 20.95
CA ARG A 387 28.38 2.21 20.36
C ARG A 387 27.31 1.97 21.45
N THR A 388 26.06 2.29 21.12
CA THR A 388 24.90 1.93 21.95
C THR A 388 24.84 0.42 22.17
N TYR A 389 24.52 0.03 23.41
CA TYR A 389 24.49 -1.35 23.83
C TYR A 389 23.06 -1.87 23.91
N TYR A 390 22.75 -2.86 23.08
CA TYR A 390 21.44 -3.50 23.03
C TYR A 390 21.55 -4.94 23.52
N PRO A 391 21.28 -5.25 24.81
CA PRO A 391 21.56 -6.57 25.38
C PRO A 391 20.80 -7.70 24.70
N HIS A 392 19.52 -7.49 24.36
CA HIS A 392 18.73 -8.44 23.58
C HIS A 392 19.36 -8.75 22.21
N LYS A 393 19.94 -7.73 21.57
CA LYS A 393 20.56 -7.84 20.25
C LYS A 393 21.87 -8.64 20.32
N GLU A 394 22.67 -8.42 21.37
CA GLU A 394 23.86 -9.24 21.61
C GLU A 394 23.51 -10.69 21.93
N PHE A 395 22.46 -10.91 22.73
CA PHE A 395 21.95 -12.24 23.01
C PHE A 395 21.53 -12.97 21.73
N VAL A 396 20.81 -12.29 20.84
CA VAL A 396 20.44 -12.85 19.52
C VAL A 396 21.69 -13.22 18.73
N VAL A 397 22.65 -12.31 18.57
CA VAL A 397 23.88 -12.56 17.79
C VAL A 397 24.65 -13.75 18.35
N GLN A 398 24.83 -13.81 19.67
CA GLN A 398 25.50 -14.93 20.34
C GLN A 398 24.75 -16.24 20.11
N THR A 399 23.44 -16.25 20.32
CA THR A 399 22.57 -17.43 20.13
C THR A 399 22.69 -17.97 18.71
N LEU A 400 22.68 -17.10 17.70
CA LEU A 400 22.79 -17.52 16.31
C LEU A 400 24.21 -18.03 15.96
N LEU A 401 25.26 -17.42 16.50
CA LEU A 401 26.64 -17.87 16.28
C LEU A 401 26.91 -19.25 16.90
N GLU A 402 26.40 -19.49 18.10
CA GLU A 402 26.52 -20.78 18.81
C GLU A 402 25.76 -21.89 18.09
N ASN A 403 24.69 -21.56 17.37
CA ASN A 403 23.82 -22.50 16.67
C ASN A 403 23.93 -22.43 15.13
N LEU A 404 25.01 -21.84 14.60
CA LEU A 404 25.20 -21.59 13.16
C LEU A 404 25.04 -22.84 12.30
N ILE A 405 25.59 -23.97 12.74
CA ILE A 405 25.54 -25.24 11.97
C ILE A 405 24.09 -25.71 11.79
N GLU A 406 23.25 -25.52 12.81
CA GLU A 406 21.84 -25.91 12.74
C GLU A 406 21.04 -24.94 11.86
N LEU A 407 21.29 -23.64 12.01
CA LEU A 407 20.68 -22.59 11.17
C LEU A 407 20.97 -22.81 9.69
N GLN A 408 22.21 -23.14 9.33
CA GLN A 408 22.64 -23.36 7.94
C GLN A 408 21.93 -24.52 7.23
N LYS A 409 21.21 -25.39 7.96
CA LYS A 409 20.35 -26.42 7.34
C LYS A 409 19.06 -25.83 6.79
N HIS A 410 18.66 -24.65 7.24
CA HIS A 410 17.35 -24.06 6.97
C HIS A 410 17.43 -22.69 6.29
N ILE A 411 18.52 -21.94 6.45
CA ILE A 411 18.73 -20.61 5.86
C ILE A 411 20.14 -20.49 5.27
N GLU A 412 20.26 -19.75 4.16
CA GLU A 412 21.55 -19.40 3.57
C GLU A 412 22.21 -18.26 4.35
N ILE A 413 23.07 -18.59 5.33
CA ILE A 413 23.77 -17.61 6.17
C ILE A 413 25.22 -18.02 6.46
N ASP A 414 26.15 -17.08 6.32
CA ASP A 414 27.54 -17.29 6.73
C ASP A 414 27.83 -16.65 8.10
N ARG A 415 28.85 -17.17 8.80
CA ARG A 415 29.33 -16.59 10.07
C ARG A 415 29.61 -15.09 10.00
N LYS A 416 30.11 -14.60 8.85
CA LYS A 416 30.46 -13.18 8.65
C LYS A 416 29.23 -12.27 8.64
N ASP A 417 28.06 -12.82 8.28
CA ASP A 417 26.81 -12.09 8.13
C ASP A 417 26.07 -11.97 9.48
N ILE A 418 26.39 -12.84 10.45
CA ILE A 418 25.88 -12.78 11.82
C ILE A 418 26.68 -11.77 12.64
N ASN A 419 26.17 -10.56 12.73
CA ASN A 419 26.75 -9.48 13.53
C ASN A 419 25.66 -8.53 14.06
N ILE A 420 26.06 -7.56 14.87
CA ILE A 420 25.13 -6.62 15.51
C ILE A 420 24.35 -5.74 14.55
N ASN A 421 24.77 -5.62 13.29
CA ASN A 421 24.10 -4.82 12.27
C ASN A 421 23.22 -5.68 11.33
N MET A 422 23.09 -6.99 11.59
CA MET A 422 22.33 -7.92 10.74
C MET A 422 20.85 -7.53 10.58
N PHE A 423 20.27 -6.87 11.57
CA PHE A 423 18.92 -6.31 11.54
C PHE A 423 18.89 -4.97 12.28
N SER A 424 18.07 -4.03 11.83
CA SER A 424 17.93 -2.70 12.42
C SER A 424 16.83 -2.64 13.47
N ASN A 425 15.80 -3.47 13.31
CA ASN A 425 14.59 -3.42 14.12
C ASN A 425 14.29 -4.79 14.73
N TYR A 426 13.86 -4.79 15.98
CA TYR A 426 13.42 -6.00 16.67
C TYR A 426 12.37 -5.70 17.72
N PHE A 427 11.54 -6.68 18.01
CA PHE A 427 10.43 -6.58 18.94
C PHE A 427 10.58 -7.59 20.06
N VAL A 428 10.54 -7.12 21.30
CA VAL A 428 10.60 -7.95 22.51
C VAL A 428 9.22 -7.99 23.13
N GLN A 429 8.68 -9.18 23.37
CA GLN A 429 7.35 -9.37 23.95
C GLN A 429 7.43 -10.36 25.11
N HIS A 430 6.67 -10.09 26.17
CA HIS A 430 6.51 -10.95 27.33
C HIS A 430 5.08 -11.42 27.37
N ILE A 431 4.86 -12.71 27.24
CA ILE A 431 3.53 -13.32 27.28
C ILE A 431 3.42 -14.31 28.42
N ASP A 432 2.21 -14.49 28.96
CA ASP A 432 1.92 -15.65 29.80
C ASP A 432 1.59 -16.85 28.91
N GLU A 433 2.44 -17.87 28.94
CA GLU A 433 2.33 -19.05 28.06
C GLU A 433 1.01 -19.79 28.24
N MET A 434 0.45 -19.80 29.45
CA MET A 434 -0.78 -20.54 29.73
C MET A 434 -2.03 -19.86 29.16
N THR A 435 -2.08 -18.54 29.23
CA THR A 435 -3.26 -17.74 28.86
C THR A 435 -3.14 -17.09 27.49
N GLY A 436 -1.92 -16.94 26.97
CA GLY A 436 -1.62 -16.16 25.78
C GLY A 436 -1.66 -14.65 26.01
N GLU A 437 -1.84 -14.19 27.26
CA GLU A 437 -1.93 -12.78 27.60
C GLU A 437 -0.62 -12.05 27.28
N ASN A 438 -0.69 -10.94 26.54
CA ASN A 438 0.44 -10.06 26.30
C ASN A 438 0.64 -9.13 27.51
N ILE A 439 1.68 -9.38 28.30
CA ILE A 439 1.97 -8.63 29.54
C ILE A 439 2.62 -7.30 29.21
N HIS A 440 3.63 -7.34 28.32
CA HIS A 440 4.42 -6.18 27.94
C HIS A 440 5.12 -6.45 26.62
N HIS A 441 5.19 -5.44 25.76
CA HIS A 441 6.00 -5.50 24.57
C HIS A 441 6.75 -4.20 24.33
N LYS A 442 7.87 -4.29 23.61
CA LYS A 442 8.71 -3.15 23.25
C LYS A 442 9.36 -3.37 21.88
N LEU A 443 9.14 -2.41 20.99
CA LEU A 443 9.86 -2.27 19.73
C LEU A 443 11.15 -1.50 19.97
N TYR A 444 12.24 -1.99 19.39
CA TYR A 444 13.49 -1.26 19.23
C TYR A 444 13.70 -1.09 17.72
N ALA A 445 13.78 0.16 17.26
CA ALA A 445 13.88 0.50 15.86
C ALA A 445 15.09 1.41 15.60
N ILE A 446 15.61 1.36 14.37
CA ILE A 446 16.73 2.21 13.94
C ILE A 446 17.95 2.04 14.86
N THR A 447 18.27 0.78 15.17
CA THR A 447 19.35 0.43 16.11
C THR A 447 20.73 0.32 15.44
N ASN A 448 20.81 0.28 14.10
CA ASN A 448 22.11 0.38 13.42
C ASN A 448 22.46 1.86 13.14
N PRO A 449 23.76 2.21 13.07
CA PRO A 449 24.19 3.58 12.79
C PRO A 449 23.68 4.16 11.47
N ASP A 450 23.54 3.31 10.44
CA ASP A 450 23.16 3.71 9.08
C ASP A 450 21.68 3.46 8.74
N SER A 451 20.89 2.89 9.65
CA SER A 451 19.47 2.55 9.41
C SER A 451 18.66 3.78 8.98
N TYR A 452 18.84 4.91 9.65
CA TYR A 452 18.11 6.15 9.33
C TYR A 452 18.51 6.68 7.95
N SER A 453 19.80 6.73 7.64
CA SER A 453 20.30 7.20 6.35
C SER A 453 19.86 6.30 5.19
N LYS A 454 19.85 4.97 5.39
CA LYS A 454 19.30 4.01 4.43
C LYS A 454 17.81 4.21 4.21
N THR A 455 17.04 4.35 5.29
CA THR A 455 15.60 4.65 5.23
C THR A 455 15.33 5.94 4.46
N LEU A 456 16.05 7.02 4.80
CA LEU A 456 15.91 8.32 4.16
C LEU A 456 16.25 8.22 2.66
N THR A 457 17.29 7.48 2.30
CA THR A 457 17.66 7.25 0.89
C THR A 457 16.54 6.52 0.15
N ARG A 458 16.03 5.41 0.70
CA ARG A 458 14.90 4.66 0.10
C ARG A 458 13.64 5.51 -0.03
N PHE A 459 13.32 6.27 1.01
CA PHE A 459 12.19 7.19 0.99
C PHE A 459 12.36 8.25 -0.09
N ILE A 460 13.53 8.89 -0.18
CA ILE A 460 13.84 9.89 -1.21
C ILE A 460 13.82 9.26 -2.59
N GLU A 461 14.38 8.07 -2.79
CA GLU A 461 14.35 7.35 -4.07
C GLU A 461 12.92 7.03 -4.49
N ARG A 462 12.07 6.58 -3.56
CA ARG A 462 10.68 6.25 -3.84
C ARG A 462 9.83 7.51 -4.04
N LEU A 463 10.00 8.53 -3.20
CA LEU A 463 9.35 9.83 -3.36
C LEU A 463 9.79 10.50 -4.66
N ASN A 464 11.06 10.40 -5.03
CA ASN A 464 11.54 10.82 -6.34
C ASN A 464 10.96 9.94 -7.43
N SER A 465 10.85 8.62 -7.30
CA SER A 465 10.20 7.81 -8.33
C SER A 465 8.75 8.25 -8.56
N VAL A 466 8.04 8.64 -7.49
CA VAL A 466 6.64 9.06 -7.52
C VAL A 466 6.47 10.53 -7.96
N ASN A 467 7.39 11.43 -7.60
CA ASN A 467 7.35 12.85 -7.96
C ASN A 467 8.12 13.18 -9.25
N LEU A 468 9.12 12.38 -9.62
CA LEU A 468 9.59 12.30 -11.00
C LEU A 468 8.39 11.92 -11.88
N ASN A 469 7.43 11.15 -11.35
CA ASN A 469 6.16 10.92 -12.03
C ASN A 469 5.24 12.14 -12.18
N ASP A 470 5.51 13.33 -11.62
CA ASP A 470 4.74 14.53 -12.01
C ASP A 470 4.94 14.90 -13.49
N ARG A 471 5.98 14.34 -14.16
CA ARG A 471 6.07 14.29 -15.63
C ARG A 471 5.88 12.89 -16.23
N PHE A 472 5.81 11.85 -15.40
CA PHE A 472 5.58 10.45 -15.79
C PHE A 472 4.13 9.98 -15.56
N ILE A 473 3.18 10.85 -15.18
CA ILE A 473 1.74 10.52 -15.12
C ILE A 473 1.28 9.93 -16.47
N ASP A 474 1.76 10.50 -17.57
CA ASP A 474 1.58 9.97 -18.93
C ASP A 474 2.16 8.56 -19.12
N ILE A 475 3.19 8.17 -18.36
CA ILE A 475 4.01 6.97 -18.56
C ILE A 475 3.43 5.80 -17.80
N ARG A 476 3.03 6.00 -16.55
CA ARG A 476 2.34 4.95 -15.79
C ARG A 476 0.98 4.68 -16.41
N GLU A 477 0.26 5.71 -16.85
CA GLU A 477 -0.98 5.53 -17.62
C GLU A 477 -0.71 4.86 -18.98
N LEU A 478 0.29 5.32 -19.75
CA LEU A 478 0.69 4.67 -21.01
C LEU A 478 1.08 3.19 -20.80
N ILE A 479 1.83 2.85 -19.76
CA ILE A 479 2.26 1.48 -19.46
C ILE A 479 1.07 0.62 -19.01
N LEU A 480 0.24 1.12 -18.08
CA LEU A 480 -0.87 0.36 -17.52
C LEU A 480 -2.06 0.23 -18.49
N ALA A 481 -2.35 1.27 -19.27
CA ALA A 481 -3.47 1.29 -20.21
C ALA A 481 -3.15 0.63 -21.56
N THR A 482 -1.87 0.60 -21.97
CA THR A 482 -1.52 0.13 -23.32
C THR A 482 -1.30 -1.37 -23.35
N LYS A 483 -2.26 -2.09 -23.93
CA LYS A 483 -2.12 -3.51 -24.26
C LYS A 483 -1.48 -3.70 -25.64
N ILE A 484 -0.27 -4.23 -25.70
CA ILE A 484 0.46 -4.45 -26.97
C ILE A 484 0.15 -5.84 -27.52
N GLU A 485 -0.83 -5.94 -28.41
CA GLU A 485 -1.22 -7.23 -29.04
C GLU A 485 -0.87 -7.32 -30.53
N THR A 486 -0.60 -6.17 -31.18
CA THR A 486 -0.34 -6.08 -32.62
C THR A 486 0.88 -5.18 -32.91
N GLU A 487 1.48 -5.33 -34.08
CA GLU A 487 2.56 -4.43 -34.53
C GLU A 487 2.10 -2.96 -34.61
N LYS A 488 0.80 -2.73 -34.86
CA LYS A 488 0.20 -1.38 -34.85
C LYS A 488 0.21 -0.78 -33.44
N SER A 489 -0.25 -1.54 -32.43
CA SER A 489 -0.22 -1.09 -31.02
C SER A 489 1.21 -0.95 -30.50
N LEU A 490 2.15 -1.78 -30.95
CA LEU A 490 3.57 -1.64 -30.65
C LEU A 490 4.13 -0.33 -31.23
N LYS A 491 3.82 -0.02 -32.50
CA LYS A 491 4.19 1.24 -33.14
C LYS A 491 3.64 2.45 -32.38
N GLU A 492 2.36 2.43 -32.03
CA GLU A 492 1.70 3.53 -31.30
C GLU A 492 2.34 3.75 -29.93
N PHE A 493 2.64 2.67 -29.19
CA PHE A 493 3.35 2.73 -27.93
C PHE A 493 4.76 3.34 -28.09
N VAL A 494 5.58 2.78 -29.00
CA VAL A 494 6.96 3.27 -29.22
C VAL A 494 6.96 4.72 -29.68
N TYR A 495 6.03 5.12 -30.55
CA TYR A 495 5.89 6.51 -30.99
C TYR A 495 5.61 7.44 -29.81
N ARG A 496 4.65 7.09 -28.94
CA ARG A 496 4.36 7.88 -27.73
C ARG A 496 5.57 7.94 -26.80
N CYS A 497 6.31 6.85 -26.62
CA CYS A 497 7.52 6.86 -25.80
C CYS A 497 8.61 7.79 -26.35
N VAL A 498 8.82 7.79 -27.67
CA VAL A 498 9.78 8.69 -28.31
C VAL A 498 9.35 10.15 -28.16
N ASP A 499 8.07 10.44 -28.39
CA ASP A 499 7.51 11.79 -28.26
C ASP A 499 7.63 12.32 -26.82
N LEU A 500 7.22 11.51 -25.84
CA LEU A 500 7.20 11.91 -24.44
C LEU A 500 8.59 11.94 -23.78
N PHE A 501 9.50 11.01 -24.10
CA PHE A 501 10.76 10.86 -23.36
C PHE A 501 11.97 11.41 -24.09
N VAL A 502 11.98 11.27 -25.42
CA VAL A 502 13.13 11.66 -26.23
C VAL A 502 12.93 13.08 -26.71
N LYS A 503 11.84 13.34 -27.44
CA LYS A 503 11.56 14.66 -28.02
C LYS A 503 11.40 15.71 -26.92
N HIS A 504 10.55 15.46 -25.94
CA HIS A 504 10.31 16.42 -24.87
C HIS A 504 11.58 16.75 -24.06
N ASN A 505 12.42 15.76 -23.74
CA ASN A 505 13.67 15.99 -23.01
C ASN A 505 14.67 16.85 -23.82
N ILE A 506 14.80 16.54 -25.11
CA ILE A 506 15.66 17.29 -26.03
C ILE A 506 15.21 18.75 -26.12
N GLU A 507 13.92 18.97 -26.35
CA GLU A 507 13.33 20.29 -26.60
C GLU A 507 13.23 21.15 -25.34
N ASN A 508 12.90 20.55 -24.18
CA ASN A 508 12.50 21.30 -22.98
C ASN A 508 13.41 21.12 -21.77
N HIS A 509 14.22 20.05 -21.68
CA HIS A 509 15.04 19.74 -20.50
C HIS A 509 16.54 19.79 -20.73
N GLY A 510 16.95 20.49 -21.79
CA GLY A 510 18.36 20.68 -22.09
C GLY A 510 19.03 19.44 -22.67
N GLY A 511 18.26 18.41 -23.04
CA GLY A 511 18.75 17.22 -23.72
C GLY A 511 19.45 17.52 -25.04
N TYR A 512 19.05 18.61 -25.71
CA TYR A 512 19.75 19.10 -26.91
C TYR A 512 21.27 19.22 -26.69
N LYS A 513 21.76 19.54 -25.49
CA LYS A 513 23.21 19.74 -25.22
C LYS A 513 24.05 18.52 -25.59
N TYR A 514 23.52 17.31 -25.46
CA TYR A 514 24.21 16.05 -25.80
C TYR A 514 24.24 15.77 -27.30
N LEU A 515 23.45 16.52 -28.07
CA LEU A 515 23.34 16.42 -29.52
C LEU A 515 24.16 17.48 -30.25
N TRP A 516 24.93 18.29 -29.51
CA TRP A 516 25.89 19.25 -30.04
C TRP A 516 27.28 18.96 -29.45
N LYS A 517 28.32 19.15 -30.26
CA LYS A 517 29.71 19.00 -29.85
C LYS A 517 30.55 20.14 -30.37
N ASN A 518 31.72 20.35 -29.78
CA ASN A 518 32.70 21.28 -30.32
C ASN A 518 33.53 20.56 -31.40
N ASP A 519 33.67 21.19 -32.56
CA ASP A 519 34.59 20.73 -33.58
C ASP A 519 36.05 21.04 -33.20
N LYS A 520 37.00 20.68 -34.08
CA LYS A 520 38.44 20.91 -33.86
C LYS A 520 38.83 22.38 -33.68
N THR A 521 37.95 23.30 -34.06
CA THR A 521 38.14 24.75 -33.95
C THR A 521 37.40 25.37 -32.76
N GLY A 522 36.73 24.54 -31.94
CA GLY A 522 35.92 25.00 -30.82
C GLY A 522 34.52 25.50 -31.22
N LYS A 523 34.13 25.38 -32.49
CA LYS A 523 32.81 25.77 -32.96
C LYS A 523 31.79 24.66 -32.63
N GLN A 524 30.62 25.05 -32.13
CA GLN A 524 29.53 24.10 -31.90
C GLN A 524 28.97 23.58 -33.23
N VAL A 525 28.90 22.26 -33.36
CA VAL A 525 28.33 21.54 -34.51
C VAL A 525 27.42 20.41 -34.03
N PRO A 526 26.37 20.05 -34.77
CA PRO A 526 25.52 18.90 -34.44
C PRO A 526 26.31 17.57 -34.40
N CYS A 527 25.87 16.65 -33.55
CA CYS A 527 26.31 15.26 -33.56
C CYS A 527 25.87 14.54 -34.85
N ARG A 528 26.64 13.55 -35.29
CA ARG A 528 26.30 12.69 -36.44
C ARG A 528 25.22 11.66 -36.04
N GLU A 529 24.54 11.06 -37.01
CA GLU A 529 23.47 10.07 -36.75
C GLU A 529 23.88 8.98 -35.75
N PRO A 530 25.02 8.26 -35.93
CA PRO A 530 25.42 7.21 -34.99
C PRO A 530 25.79 7.74 -33.59
N GLU A 531 26.18 9.01 -33.49
CA GLU A 531 26.53 9.67 -32.22
C GLU A 531 25.29 10.14 -31.44
N SER A 532 24.18 10.39 -32.13
CA SER A 532 22.90 10.77 -31.51
C SER A 532 22.10 9.56 -31.02
N GLN A 533 22.26 8.40 -31.65
CA GLN A 533 21.56 7.17 -31.28
C GLN A 533 21.73 6.70 -29.81
N PRO A 534 22.92 6.75 -29.15
CA PRO A 534 23.08 6.25 -27.79
C PRO A 534 22.22 7.01 -26.78
N TYR A 535 22.05 8.32 -27.00
CA TYR A 535 21.23 9.18 -26.17
C TYR A 535 19.74 8.80 -26.30
N ILE A 536 19.25 8.62 -27.52
CA ILE A 536 17.88 8.17 -27.78
C ILE A 536 17.65 6.77 -27.17
N PHE A 537 18.60 5.86 -27.38
CA PHE A 537 18.57 4.50 -26.85
C PHE A 537 18.49 4.47 -25.32
N SER A 538 19.29 5.27 -24.62
CA SER A 538 19.32 5.26 -23.15
C SER A 538 18.01 5.74 -22.52
N HIS A 539 17.32 6.69 -23.16
CA HIS A 539 16.04 7.21 -22.68
C HIS A 539 14.88 6.24 -22.89
N LEU A 540 14.94 5.37 -23.91
CA LEU A 540 13.90 4.39 -24.20
C LEU A 540 14.11 3.06 -23.48
N ARG A 541 15.38 2.65 -23.31
CA ARG A 541 15.74 1.30 -22.85
C ARG A 541 15.08 0.92 -21.52
N ALA A 542 15.15 1.77 -20.50
CA ALA A 542 14.62 1.45 -19.18
C ALA A 542 13.11 1.14 -19.21
N ILE A 543 12.35 1.90 -20.00
CA ILE A 543 10.89 1.74 -20.14
C ILE A 543 10.56 0.51 -20.97
N PHE A 544 11.36 0.24 -22.00
CA PHE A 544 11.18 -0.94 -22.84
C PHE A 544 11.53 -2.22 -22.10
N ASP A 545 12.63 -2.24 -21.34
CA ASP A 545 13.01 -3.37 -20.49
C ASP A 545 11.92 -3.68 -19.45
N PHE A 546 11.32 -2.65 -18.83
CA PHE A 546 10.19 -2.81 -17.91
C PHE A 546 8.95 -3.45 -18.56
N MET A 547 8.67 -3.09 -19.81
CA MET A 547 7.54 -3.64 -20.59
C MET A 547 7.87 -4.98 -21.26
N GLY A 548 9.09 -5.52 -21.11
CA GLY A 548 9.53 -6.71 -21.83
C GLY A 548 9.72 -6.50 -23.33
N ILE A 549 9.88 -5.25 -23.77
CA ILE A 549 10.19 -4.84 -25.14
C ILE A 549 11.70 -4.80 -25.31
N GLN A 550 12.22 -5.47 -26.34
CA GLN A 550 13.64 -5.43 -26.68
C GLN A 550 13.89 -4.36 -27.75
N ILE A 551 14.87 -3.48 -27.51
CA ILE A 551 15.40 -2.55 -28.51
C ILE A 551 16.87 -2.85 -28.79
N SER A 552 17.24 -2.86 -30.06
CA SER A 552 18.62 -3.07 -30.51
C SER A 552 19.00 -2.00 -31.53
N ARG A 553 20.24 -1.51 -31.44
CA ARG A 553 20.81 -0.54 -32.37
C ARG A 553 21.56 -1.22 -33.50
N GLU A 554 21.60 -0.58 -34.66
CA GLU A 554 22.50 -0.94 -35.78
C GLU A 554 22.39 -2.43 -36.14
N VAL A 555 21.16 -2.94 -36.23
CA VAL A 555 20.92 -4.35 -36.56
C VAL A 555 21.06 -4.53 -38.07
N GLU A 556 21.93 -5.46 -38.47
CA GLU A 556 22.13 -5.81 -39.87
C GLU A 556 20.83 -6.39 -40.48
N SER A 557 20.28 -5.72 -41.49
CA SER A 557 19.07 -6.15 -42.17
C SER A 557 19.08 -5.77 -43.65
N SER A 558 18.78 -6.73 -44.50
CA SER A 558 18.90 -6.58 -45.96
C SER A 558 20.34 -6.23 -46.38
N ASN A 559 20.56 -5.10 -47.09
CA ASN A 559 21.88 -4.62 -47.53
C ASN A 559 22.35 -3.41 -46.71
N GLY A 560 21.93 -3.28 -45.45
CA GLY A 560 22.27 -2.15 -44.59
C GLY A 560 22.00 -2.43 -43.11
N GLU A 561 22.14 -1.39 -42.28
CA GLU A 561 21.92 -1.45 -40.84
C GLU A 561 20.70 -0.59 -40.48
N ILE A 562 19.80 -1.14 -39.66
CA ILE A 562 18.64 -0.44 -39.14
C ILE A 562 19.07 0.33 -37.88
N ASP A 563 18.75 1.62 -37.78
CA ASP A 563 19.11 2.43 -36.61
C ASP A 563 18.57 1.84 -35.31
N PHE A 564 17.27 1.50 -35.26
CA PHE A 564 16.72 0.70 -34.17
C PHE A 564 15.74 -0.38 -34.65
N LEU A 565 15.95 -1.61 -34.17
CA LEU A 565 14.98 -2.68 -34.26
C LEU A 565 14.33 -2.89 -32.89
N VAL A 566 13.00 -2.78 -32.84
CA VAL A 566 12.21 -3.01 -31.64
C VAL A 566 11.40 -4.29 -31.80
N SER A 567 11.43 -5.15 -30.79
CA SER A 567 10.76 -6.45 -30.76
C SER A 567 10.01 -6.68 -29.46
N PHE A 568 8.86 -7.34 -29.53
CA PHE A 568 8.04 -7.68 -28.37
C PHE A 568 7.29 -8.99 -28.59
N THR A 569 7.21 -9.86 -27.58
CA THR A 569 6.41 -11.09 -27.65
C THR A 569 5.09 -10.87 -26.94
N ASN A 570 3.98 -10.95 -27.68
CA ASN A 570 2.65 -10.70 -27.10
C ASN A 570 2.12 -11.89 -26.27
N SER A 571 0.92 -11.72 -25.69
CA SER A 571 0.27 -12.74 -24.86
C SER A 571 -0.07 -14.05 -25.59
N GLN A 572 -0.04 -14.04 -26.93
CA GLN A 572 -0.26 -15.20 -27.79
C GLN A 572 1.06 -15.85 -28.27
N ASN A 573 2.20 -15.51 -27.65
CA ASN A 573 3.54 -15.95 -28.03
C ASN A 573 3.93 -15.58 -29.48
N LYS A 574 3.34 -14.50 -30.02
CA LYS A 574 3.68 -13.99 -31.33
C LYS A 574 4.72 -12.88 -31.19
N LEU A 575 5.82 -13.03 -31.94
CA LEU A 575 6.84 -11.99 -32.06
C LEU A 575 6.32 -10.85 -32.95
N LEU A 576 6.27 -9.65 -32.38
CA LEU A 576 5.97 -8.39 -33.04
C LEU A 576 7.27 -7.64 -33.27
N ARG A 577 7.39 -6.95 -34.40
CA ARG A 577 8.58 -6.17 -34.76
C ARG A 577 8.21 -4.80 -35.28
N LEU A 578 9.11 -3.85 -35.08
CA LEU A 578 9.00 -2.47 -35.53
C LEU A 578 10.40 -1.95 -35.90
N CYS A 579 10.52 -1.37 -37.10
CA CYS A 579 11.74 -0.69 -37.53
C CYS A 579 11.64 0.80 -37.22
N VAL A 580 12.70 1.38 -36.69
CA VAL A 580 12.84 2.83 -36.50
C VAL A 580 14.08 3.30 -37.25
N GLU A 581 13.89 4.27 -38.13
CA GLU A 581 14.97 4.88 -38.92
C GLU A 581 15.15 6.33 -38.48
N LEU A 582 16.40 6.73 -38.23
CA LEU A 582 16.81 8.05 -37.79
C LEU A 582 17.52 8.79 -38.94
N LYS A 583 17.19 10.05 -39.15
CA LYS A 583 17.93 10.95 -40.07
C LYS A 583 18.15 12.33 -39.48
N LEU A 584 19.24 12.98 -39.87
CA LEU A 584 19.40 14.42 -39.64
C LEU A 584 18.60 15.18 -40.71
N ALA A 585 17.92 16.26 -40.33
CA ALA A 585 17.18 17.10 -41.28
C ALA A 585 18.05 17.66 -42.42
N HIS A 586 19.37 17.78 -42.17
CA HIS A 586 20.35 18.27 -43.14
C HIS A 586 21.08 17.17 -43.90
N ALA A 587 20.66 15.90 -43.80
CA ALA A 587 21.18 14.83 -44.61
C ALA A 587 20.63 14.92 -46.05
N ASP A 588 21.50 14.72 -47.05
CA ASP A 588 21.13 14.78 -48.48
C ASP A 588 20.00 13.78 -48.84
N LYS A 589 19.85 12.72 -48.05
CA LYS A 589 18.91 11.61 -48.26
C LYS A 589 17.75 11.58 -47.27
N VAL A 590 17.43 12.70 -46.61
CA VAL A 590 16.33 12.78 -45.63
C VAL A 590 14.94 12.41 -46.19
N GLU A 591 14.70 12.56 -47.49
CA GLU A 591 13.43 12.08 -48.09
C GLU A 591 13.52 10.61 -48.53
N GLU A 592 14.70 10.14 -48.91
CA GLU A 592 14.94 8.75 -49.31
C GLU A 592 14.90 7.79 -48.12
N GLY A 593 15.27 8.26 -46.93
CA GLY A 593 15.14 7.52 -45.68
C GLY A 593 13.71 7.03 -45.46
N LEU A 594 12.74 7.94 -45.60
CA LEU A 594 11.31 7.65 -45.45
C LEU A 594 10.74 6.83 -46.61
N THR A 595 11.08 7.18 -47.85
CA THR A 595 10.42 6.62 -49.04
C THR A 595 11.03 5.33 -49.55
N LYS A 596 12.32 5.06 -49.23
CA LYS A 596 13.07 3.91 -49.72
C LYS A 596 13.67 3.05 -48.61
N GLN A 597 14.45 3.65 -47.69
CA GLN A 597 15.25 2.89 -46.71
C GLN A 597 14.37 2.18 -45.67
N LEU A 598 13.56 2.93 -44.90
CA LEU A 598 12.69 2.35 -43.88
C LEU A 598 11.72 1.30 -44.46
N PRO A 599 11.05 1.53 -45.62
CA PRO A 599 10.26 0.49 -46.27
C PRO A 599 11.05 -0.77 -46.68
N ALA A 600 12.33 -0.64 -47.03
CA ALA A 600 13.18 -1.80 -47.35
C ALA A 600 13.51 -2.61 -46.10
N TYR A 601 13.86 -1.92 -45.00
CA TYR A 601 14.10 -2.56 -43.70
C TYR A 601 12.88 -3.27 -43.15
N MET A 602 11.70 -2.64 -43.26
CA MET A 602 10.43 -3.27 -42.87
C MET A 602 10.16 -4.58 -43.64
N ARG A 603 10.50 -4.63 -44.94
CA ARG A 603 10.40 -5.86 -45.74
C ARG A 603 11.43 -6.90 -45.31
N GLY A 604 12.67 -6.49 -45.01
CA GLY A 604 13.74 -7.37 -44.52
C GLY A 604 13.39 -8.04 -43.20
N GLU A 605 12.91 -7.25 -42.23
CA GLU A 605 12.52 -7.72 -40.89
C GLU A 605 11.12 -8.33 -40.82
N ARG A 606 10.41 -8.35 -41.95
CA ARG A 606 9.04 -8.85 -42.09
C ARG A 606 8.04 -8.18 -41.14
N CYS A 607 8.20 -6.88 -40.89
CA CYS A 607 7.27 -6.08 -40.11
C CYS A 607 6.44 -5.14 -41.00
N LYS A 608 5.23 -4.79 -40.55
CA LYS A 608 4.30 -3.95 -41.33
C LYS A 608 4.35 -2.49 -40.96
N HIS A 609 4.96 -2.15 -39.83
CA HIS A 609 4.95 -0.82 -39.22
C HIS A 609 6.37 -0.28 -39.04
N GLY A 610 6.49 1.05 -39.03
CA GLY A 610 7.77 1.72 -38.81
C GLY A 610 7.61 3.13 -38.23
N ILE A 611 8.70 3.67 -37.69
CA ILE A 611 8.79 5.06 -37.24
C ILE A 611 9.97 5.73 -37.95
N TYR A 612 9.73 6.91 -38.50
CA TYR A 612 10.73 7.73 -39.16
C TYR A 612 11.04 8.95 -38.30
N LEU A 613 12.23 8.99 -37.72
CA LEU A 613 12.68 10.03 -36.80
C LEU A 613 13.62 11.00 -37.51
N VAL A 614 13.34 12.30 -37.39
CA VAL A 614 14.19 13.34 -37.98
C VAL A 614 14.65 14.34 -36.93
N LEU A 615 15.95 14.60 -36.85
CA LEU A 615 16.53 15.57 -35.92
C LEU A 615 16.77 16.92 -36.62
N TRP A 616 16.15 17.98 -36.13
CA TRP A 616 16.24 19.34 -36.66
C TRP A 616 17.23 20.18 -35.85
N TYR A 617 18.18 20.85 -36.52
CA TYR A 617 19.22 21.64 -35.84
C TYR A 617 19.33 23.09 -36.34
N LYS A 618 18.46 23.51 -37.28
CA LYS A 618 18.63 24.78 -37.97
C LYS A 618 18.42 25.95 -37.02
N CYS A 619 19.46 26.75 -36.80
CA CYS A 619 19.43 27.96 -35.99
C CYS A 619 20.60 28.88 -36.38
N GLU A 620 20.76 30.02 -35.70
CA GLU A 620 21.85 30.98 -35.95
C GLU A 620 23.27 30.37 -35.87
N LEU A 621 23.43 29.25 -35.16
CA LEU A 621 24.71 28.55 -35.04
C LEU A 621 24.94 27.52 -36.17
N PHE A 622 23.87 27.11 -36.85
CA PHE A 622 23.90 26.06 -37.87
C PHE A 622 22.76 26.26 -38.89
N GLU A 623 23.09 26.77 -40.07
CA GLU A 623 22.11 27.20 -41.10
C GLU A 623 21.58 26.07 -42.01
N ARG A 624 21.73 24.80 -41.63
CA ARG A 624 21.26 23.65 -42.42
C ARG A 624 20.08 22.94 -41.74
N PRO A 625 19.13 22.34 -42.51
CA PRO A 625 19.10 22.24 -43.97
C PRO A 625 18.84 23.56 -44.69
N THR A 626 19.38 23.71 -45.89
CA THR A 626 19.09 24.84 -46.79
C THR A 626 17.85 24.61 -47.65
N LYS A 627 17.41 23.35 -47.78
CA LYS A 627 16.23 22.96 -48.59
C LYS A 627 14.90 23.34 -47.92
N TYR A 628 14.88 23.47 -46.60
CA TYR A 628 13.70 23.78 -45.82
C TYR A 628 13.98 24.98 -44.93
N ASP A 629 13.06 25.94 -44.92
CA ASP A 629 13.26 27.17 -44.16
C ASP A 629 12.92 26.97 -42.68
N THR A 630 11.81 26.28 -42.42
CA THR A 630 11.31 25.98 -41.08
C THR A 630 11.11 24.47 -40.86
N LEU A 631 10.97 24.08 -39.59
CA LEU A 631 10.58 22.72 -39.21
C LEU A 631 9.23 22.33 -39.82
N SER A 632 8.27 23.26 -39.85
CA SER A 632 6.94 23.04 -40.42
C SER A 632 6.98 22.75 -41.92
N ASP A 633 7.90 23.37 -42.67
CA ASP A 633 8.08 23.09 -44.11
C ASP A 633 8.55 21.65 -44.35
N LEU A 634 9.50 21.19 -43.52
CA LEU A 634 9.98 19.80 -43.57
C LEU A 634 8.85 18.83 -43.19
N GLU A 635 8.09 19.12 -42.15
CA GLU A 635 6.96 18.32 -41.72
C GLU A 635 5.89 18.18 -42.81
N ALA A 636 5.48 19.30 -43.42
CA ALA A 636 4.53 19.31 -44.52
C ALA A 636 5.02 18.48 -45.71
N GLN A 637 6.31 18.57 -46.04
CA GLN A 637 6.91 17.80 -47.11
C GLN A 637 6.97 16.29 -46.78
N LEU A 638 7.40 15.90 -45.57
CA LEU A 638 7.44 14.50 -45.16
C LEU A 638 6.02 13.89 -45.16
N ASN A 639 5.02 14.62 -44.67
CA ASN A 639 3.63 14.20 -44.71
C ASN A 639 3.11 14.03 -46.14
N LYS A 640 3.51 14.92 -47.06
CA LYS A 640 3.14 14.84 -48.48
C LYS A 640 3.74 13.62 -49.19
N ILE A 641 5.00 13.29 -48.93
CA ILE A 641 5.70 12.18 -49.60
C ILE A 641 5.49 10.82 -48.92
N ASN A 642 4.98 10.81 -47.68
CA ASN A 642 4.69 9.56 -46.97
C ASN A 642 3.49 8.83 -47.58
N ALA A 643 3.75 7.96 -48.55
CA ALA A 643 2.73 7.13 -49.17
C ALA A 643 2.30 5.95 -48.29
N ASN A 644 3.04 5.61 -47.22
CA ASN A 644 2.79 4.45 -46.38
C ASN A 644 2.19 4.85 -45.03
N LYS A 645 0.87 4.70 -44.88
CA LYS A 645 0.13 5.00 -43.64
C LYS A 645 0.58 4.19 -42.42
N ASN A 646 1.38 3.13 -42.62
CA ASN A 646 1.91 2.34 -41.51
C ASN A 646 3.20 2.93 -40.92
N ILE A 647 3.78 3.97 -41.52
CA ILE A 647 4.95 4.69 -41.02
C ILE A 647 4.49 5.98 -40.35
N PHE A 648 4.89 6.20 -39.10
CA PHE A 648 4.74 7.48 -38.41
C PHE A 648 6.03 8.27 -38.50
N SER A 649 5.92 9.55 -38.90
CA SER A 649 7.05 10.47 -38.95
C SER A 649 7.04 11.36 -37.72
N LEU A 650 8.19 11.56 -37.09
CA LEU A 650 8.36 12.46 -35.95
C LEU A 650 9.61 13.32 -36.16
N ILE A 651 9.47 14.64 -36.00
CA ILE A 651 10.59 15.58 -36.03
C ILE A 651 10.88 16.05 -34.62
N ILE A 652 12.15 16.03 -34.21
CA ILE A 652 12.62 16.52 -32.92
C ILE A 652 13.45 17.78 -33.12
N ASP A 653 13.03 18.89 -32.51
CA ASP A 653 13.77 20.14 -32.51
C ASP A 653 14.95 20.05 -31.54
N CYS A 654 16.14 19.89 -32.09
CA CYS A 654 17.40 19.81 -31.36
C CYS A 654 18.11 21.16 -31.32
N THR A 655 17.47 22.25 -31.72
CA THR A 655 18.08 23.57 -31.73
C THR A 655 18.46 24.01 -30.33
N LYS A 656 19.50 24.85 -30.22
CA LYS A 656 19.86 25.47 -28.96
C LYS A 656 18.82 26.56 -28.64
N PRO A 657 18.00 26.42 -27.59
CA PRO A 657 17.01 27.41 -27.22
C PRO A 657 17.67 28.73 -26.83
N LEU A 658 17.01 29.83 -27.16
CA LEU A 658 17.36 31.14 -26.64
C LEU A 658 17.15 31.14 -25.12
N ALA A 659 18.09 31.72 -24.37
CA ALA A 659 17.92 31.86 -22.93
C ALA A 659 16.63 32.65 -22.64
N PRO A 660 15.84 32.29 -21.60
CA PRO A 660 14.61 33.00 -21.27
C PRO A 660 14.83 34.51 -21.06
N SER A 661 16.00 34.91 -20.55
CA SER A 661 16.43 36.30 -20.40
C SER A 661 16.69 37.06 -21.72
N LYS A 662 16.62 36.37 -22.85
CA LYS A 662 16.79 36.89 -24.22
C LYS A 662 15.52 36.76 -25.06
N LEU A 663 14.46 36.17 -24.51
CA LEU A 663 13.12 36.25 -25.08
C LEU A 663 12.59 37.66 -24.77
N ARG A 664 12.28 38.44 -25.81
CA ARG A 664 11.74 39.80 -25.67
C ARG A 664 10.24 39.80 -25.42
#